data_AF-A0A935G4Z1-F1
#
_entry.id   AF-A0A935G4Z1-F1
#
_cell.length_a   1.000
_cell.length_b   1.000
_cell.length_c   1.000
_cell.angle_alpha   90.00
_cell.angle_beta   90.00
_cell.angle_gamma   90.00
#
_symmetry.space_group_name_H-M   'P 1'
#
loop_
_entity.id
_entity.type
_entity.pdbx_description
1 polymer ?
#
loop_
_entity_poly.entity_id
_entity_poly.type
_entity_poly.pdbx_seq_one_letter_code
_entity_poly.pdbx_strand_id
1 'polypeptide(L)'
;MGLLKRIDTLQLTTKMALLGLLALVLFAIPTYLAQQTLQAGIAVAQLERDGMAPMRDLLGAVKVMQEHRGLSARVLGGDAAAASARSAKQGEVSAALNKASATFAAGIAGSPLEKVWQDIQSDWKMLAGEVGAGSISPPDAFSRHTQLVAASLDLLDLMADFYGHSYDPAANTYHLIIGALLNQPRLIESLAQLRGKGAAVLTAKELSVSERALLVSNVGLAESAFKDMSKNLHKAEALDDTIKSALGSLVSEADRDTSGAIALTRSQIIDASSLTADPAAYFSAMTKPINQLIELNGKAINILSDALDRRIEESRMAMYWLLAEVIGMAVLAALFGAFVVRSIQRGMSQAVSVAQAITDGRLDNAIDASGTNESAQMMAALEKMQSGLREQIEKDRAAAAEMLRIKIALDNASTGVMIADPQRTIIYCNGAVQKILKEAEADIRKVIPAFNAERLVGQNIDQFHKNPAHQAGLLSKLNQTYSADLAIGRRRMQVVANPVIDAQGQRLGSVAEWKDRTEELNRQEADARVAAENLRVRMALDTVNTPVRIADNDGKVIYANQELLTVLRRIESTLRKQNPQFSVEGFVGSSIGNLYGDPDAALRRLAGITTTVDTVMDIGGRTFRVVTTPVLNAQGERLGTVGEWQDRTDQIAAEREIAALVAAAASGDLTQRLSVEGKTGFYATMADGLNQLVGTTQDALDATLRVLARVAQGDLTQTVEAELGGTFGQLKDDTNSTIERLREVVGRITEATDLINTAAKEIAAGNTDLSSRTEEQASSLEETASSMEELNSTVKQNAENANQANTLARTSNEAAVKSGQMVQQIVSTMTGISESSRKIADIIGVIDSIAFQTNILALNAAVEAARAGEQGRGFAVVATEVRNLAQRSATAAKEIKELIAESSGKVEAGTRLVGQAGGSMDGVVTSFRQVAALVTDIANASREQSGGIEQVTQAVGQMDEVTQQNAALVEEAAAAAESLQEQAAQLAEAVASFTLQEGASKNLPGRALRSFTPPQLTRSGSAGRFDFEAAMNAHMAWKGRLRDFIQGRGEALDPAVISCDDQCALGKWIYGDGRALSHHRHYGELKRHHAEFHQCAGDVVKAQVDGQIERALELMSSQFGLKTAQVIRSLTALRDATQSSGRKIAPVSVSAKSQPVLPQGADEWEEF
;
A
#
# COMPACT_ATOMS: atom_id res chain seq x y z
N MET A 1 -1.35 -32.37 -14.81
CA MET A 1 -1.54 -33.73 -14.25
C MET A 1 -0.24 -34.50 -13.99
N GLY A 2 0.48 -35.00 -15.00
CA GLY A 2 1.58 -35.97 -14.80
C GLY A 2 2.78 -35.50 -13.95
N LEU A 3 3.10 -34.20 -14.00
CA LEU A 3 4.15 -33.59 -13.18
C LEU A 3 3.80 -33.53 -11.69
N LEU A 4 2.56 -33.16 -11.34
CA LEU A 4 2.08 -33.10 -9.95
C LEU A 4 2.21 -34.45 -9.24
N LYS A 5 1.78 -35.54 -9.90
CA LYS A 5 1.95 -36.92 -9.36
C LYS A 5 3.40 -37.33 -9.12
N ARG A 6 4.37 -36.77 -9.85
CA ARG A 6 5.81 -37.00 -9.60
C ARG A 6 6.35 -36.12 -8.49
N ILE A 7 5.80 -34.92 -8.30
CA ILE A 7 6.16 -34.04 -7.17
C ILE A 7 5.77 -34.70 -5.86
N ASP A 8 4.57 -35.29 -5.73
CA ASP A 8 4.11 -35.89 -4.46
C ASP A 8 5.09 -36.92 -3.88
N THR A 9 5.69 -37.76 -4.73
CA THR A 9 6.65 -38.80 -4.34
C THR A 9 8.07 -38.29 -4.02
N LEU A 10 8.37 -37.01 -4.24
CA LEU A 10 9.67 -36.43 -3.89
C LEU A 10 9.82 -36.20 -2.39
N GLN A 11 11.02 -36.46 -1.88
CA GLN A 11 11.40 -36.06 -0.53
C GLN A 11 11.32 -34.54 -0.36
N LEU A 12 11.00 -34.07 0.86
CA LEU A 12 10.84 -32.65 1.17
C LEU A 12 12.10 -31.83 0.82
N THR A 13 13.28 -32.41 0.99
CA THR A 13 14.58 -31.88 0.52
C THR A 13 14.57 -31.52 -0.96
N THR A 14 14.13 -32.45 -1.82
CA THR A 14 14.07 -32.24 -3.27
C THR A 14 12.98 -31.23 -3.67
N LYS A 15 11.83 -31.23 -2.96
CA LYS A 15 10.77 -30.21 -3.16
C LYS A 15 11.28 -28.80 -2.85
N MET A 16 11.98 -28.62 -1.73
CA MET A 16 12.56 -27.33 -1.35
C MET A 16 13.72 -26.90 -2.26
N ALA A 17 14.55 -27.85 -2.73
CA ALA A 17 15.58 -27.56 -3.72
C ALA A 17 15.00 -27.09 -5.06
N LEU A 18 13.89 -27.68 -5.52
CA LEU A 18 13.19 -27.25 -6.73
C LEU A 18 12.53 -25.87 -6.58
N LEU A 19 11.98 -25.54 -5.41
CA LEU A 19 11.47 -24.20 -5.11
C LEU A 19 12.59 -23.15 -5.09
N GLY A 20 13.75 -23.48 -4.50
CA GLY A 20 14.93 -22.63 -4.55
C GLY A 20 15.46 -22.39 -5.98
N LEU A 21 15.48 -23.44 -6.80
CA LEU A 21 15.82 -23.33 -8.23
C LEU A 21 14.83 -22.42 -8.99
N LEU A 22 13.53 -22.59 -8.74
CA LEU A 22 12.48 -21.76 -9.36
C LEU A 22 12.63 -20.28 -8.98
N ALA A 23 12.91 -19.99 -7.71
CA ALA A 23 13.17 -18.63 -7.25
C ALA A 23 14.41 -18.02 -7.95
N LEU A 24 15.51 -18.77 -8.07
CA LEU A 24 16.70 -18.32 -8.80
C LEU A 24 16.40 -18.01 -10.28
N VAL A 25 15.56 -18.80 -10.94
CA VAL A 25 15.14 -18.53 -12.33
C VAL A 25 14.29 -17.26 -12.44
N LEU A 26 13.40 -16.99 -11.47
CA LEU A 26 12.60 -15.76 -11.43
C LEU A 26 13.47 -14.50 -11.29
N PHE A 27 14.54 -14.54 -10.49
CA PHE A 27 15.48 -13.43 -10.36
C PHE A 27 16.49 -13.33 -11.51
N ALA A 28 16.75 -14.41 -12.25
CA ALA A 28 17.71 -14.42 -13.35
C ALA A 28 17.32 -13.48 -14.50
N ILE A 29 16.03 -13.37 -14.84
CA ILE A 29 15.57 -12.53 -15.96
C ILE A 29 15.74 -11.02 -15.65
N PRO A 30 15.24 -10.47 -14.53
CA PRO A 30 15.50 -9.07 -14.17
C PRO A 30 16.99 -8.76 -14.01
N THR A 31 17.77 -9.68 -13.43
CA THR A 31 19.23 -9.52 -13.28
C THR A 31 19.91 -9.42 -14.64
N TYR A 32 19.54 -10.28 -15.60
CA TYR A 32 20.08 -10.26 -16.95
C TYR A 32 19.70 -8.97 -17.70
N LEU A 33 18.46 -8.51 -17.58
CA LEU A 33 18.02 -7.24 -18.17
C LEU A 33 18.77 -6.04 -17.59
N ALA A 34 18.90 -5.95 -16.26
CA ALA A 34 19.67 -4.90 -15.60
C ALA A 34 21.15 -4.92 -16.01
N GLN A 35 21.76 -6.11 -16.11
CA GLN A 35 23.12 -6.28 -16.62
C GLN A 35 23.23 -5.81 -18.08
N GLN A 36 22.25 -6.13 -18.94
CA GLN A 36 22.24 -5.70 -20.34
C GLN A 36 22.12 -4.17 -20.46
N THR A 37 21.28 -3.52 -19.65
CA THR A 37 21.17 -2.06 -19.58
C THR A 37 22.47 -1.41 -19.12
N LEU A 38 23.11 -1.93 -18.06
CA LEU A 38 24.41 -1.42 -17.59
C LEU A 38 25.51 -1.60 -18.62
N GLN A 39 25.56 -2.75 -19.32
CA GLN A 39 26.52 -2.98 -20.41
C GLN A 39 26.30 -2.04 -21.61
N ALA A 40 25.05 -1.78 -21.98
CA ALA A 40 24.73 -0.79 -23.03
C ALA A 40 25.17 0.63 -22.63
N GLY A 41 24.91 1.05 -21.39
CA GLY A 41 25.38 2.34 -20.87
C GLY A 41 26.91 2.47 -20.83
N ILE A 42 27.61 1.40 -20.43
CA ILE A 42 29.08 1.34 -20.51
C ILE A 42 29.55 1.47 -21.95
N ALA A 43 28.93 0.78 -22.92
CA ALA A 43 29.32 0.83 -24.32
C ALA A 43 29.15 2.24 -24.93
N VAL A 44 28.06 2.94 -24.61
CA VAL A 44 27.83 4.34 -25.03
C VAL A 44 28.89 5.26 -24.43
N ALA A 45 29.12 5.18 -23.10
CA ALA A 45 30.15 6.00 -22.46
C ALA A 45 31.57 5.70 -22.96
N GLN A 46 31.87 4.45 -23.33
CA GLN A 46 33.13 4.05 -23.94
C GLN A 46 33.28 4.65 -25.36
N LEU A 47 32.22 4.65 -26.18
CA LEU A 47 32.22 5.26 -27.51
C LEU A 47 32.47 6.77 -27.46
N GLU A 48 31.76 7.49 -26.60
CA GLU A 48 32.00 8.91 -26.34
C GLU A 48 33.45 9.12 -25.87
N ARG A 49 33.92 8.28 -24.94
CA ARG A 49 35.28 8.41 -24.39
C ARG A 49 36.37 8.25 -25.44
N ASP A 50 36.16 7.36 -26.42
CA ASP A 50 37.05 7.12 -27.55
C ASP A 50 37.05 8.30 -28.56
N GLY A 51 35.92 9.02 -28.70
CA GLY A 51 35.79 10.21 -29.56
C GLY A 51 36.59 11.43 -29.11
N MET A 52 36.81 11.57 -27.80
CA MET A 52 37.50 12.72 -27.21
C MET A 52 38.93 12.95 -27.74
N ALA A 53 39.70 11.88 -27.99
CA ALA A 53 41.09 12.01 -28.43
C ALA A 53 41.21 12.48 -29.91
N PRO A 54 40.47 11.90 -30.87
CA PRO A 54 40.27 12.46 -32.20
C PRO A 54 39.85 13.94 -32.20
N MET A 55 38.78 14.30 -31.48
CA MET A 55 38.25 15.67 -31.46
C MET A 55 39.27 16.69 -30.93
N ARG A 56 39.99 16.36 -29.85
CA ARG A 56 41.08 17.17 -29.30
C ARG A 56 42.21 17.38 -30.30
N ASP A 57 42.62 16.32 -31.01
CA ASP A 57 43.75 16.39 -31.93
C ASP A 57 43.40 17.15 -33.23
N LEU A 58 42.13 17.08 -33.67
CA LEU A 58 41.56 17.94 -34.72
C LEU A 58 41.57 19.43 -34.34
N LEU A 59 41.08 19.77 -33.13
CA LEU A 59 41.16 21.13 -32.59
C LEU A 59 42.61 21.63 -32.48
N GLY A 60 43.55 20.74 -32.13
CA GLY A 60 44.97 21.00 -32.18
C GLY A 60 45.45 21.38 -33.59
N ALA A 61 45.05 20.65 -34.62
CA ALA A 61 45.38 20.97 -36.02
C ALA A 61 44.77 22.32 -36.46
N VAL A 62 43.49 22.58 -36.14
CA VAL A 62 42.81 23.84 -36.45
C VAL A 62 43.56 25.05 -35.87
N LYS A 63 43.98 24.98 -34.60
CA LYS A 63 44.77 26.04 -33.98
C LYS A 63 46.04 26.37 -34.78
N VAL A 64 46.83 25.36 -35.16
CA VAL A 64 48.07 25.59 -35.90
C VAL A 64 47.78 26.08 -37.33
N MET A 65 46.67 25.66 -37.96
CA MET A 65 46.24 26.21 -39.26
C MET A 65 45.91 27.71 -39.17
N GLN A 66 45.27 28.15 -38.09
CA GLN A 66 44.98 29.57 -37.85
C GLN A 66 46.27 30.39 -37.65
N GLU A 67 47.26 29.83 -36.94
CA GLU A 67 48.60 30.44 -36.80
C GLU A 67 49.34 30.52 -38.15
N HIS A 68 49.29 29.45 -38.96
CA HIS A 68 49.83 29.43 -40.31
C HIS A 68 49.14 30.44 -41.24
N ARG A 69 47.81 30.58 -41.18
CA ARG A 69 47.05 31.61 -41.92
C ARG A 69 47.54 33.01 -41.60
N GLY A 70 47.73 33.32 -40.31
CA GLY A 70 48.20 34.64 -39.85
C GLY A 70 49.60 34.98 -40.35
N LEU A 71 50.53 34.02 -40.31
CA LEU A 71 51.89 34.20 -40.85
C LEU A 71 51.91 34.26 -42.38
N SER A 72 51.06 33.49 -43.05
CA SER A 72 50.95 33.50 -44.52
C SER A 72 50.47 34.85 -45.05
N ALA A 73 49.51 35.48 -44.36
CA ALA A 73 49.05 36.83 -44.70
C ALA A 73 50.18 37.88 -44.59
N ARG A 74 51.07 37.76 -43.59
CA ARG A 74 52.25 38.63 -43.47
C ARG A 74 53.24 38.42 -44.61
N VAL A 75 53.59 37.16 -44.90
CA VAL A 75 54.57 36.81 -45.94
C VAL A 75 54.09 37.24 -47.34
N LEU A 76 52.85 36.91 -47.69
CA LEU A 76 52.25 37.32 -48.97
C LEU A 76 51.99 38.84 -49.04
N GLY A 77 51.88 39.52 -47.89
CA GLY A 77 51.86 40.98 -47.76
C GLY A 77 53.23 41.66 -47.82
N GLY A 78 54.32 40.93 -48.04
CA GLY A 78 55.68 41.48 -48.23
C GLY A 78 56.62 41.39 -47.02
N ASP A 79 56.18 40.84 -45.88
CA ASP A 79 57.03 40.62 -44.71
C ASP A 79 57.88 39.34 -44.88
N ALA A 80 59.03 39.49 -45.53
CA ALA A 80 59.98 38.42 -45.76
C ALA A 80 60.55 37.81 -44.45
N ALA A 81 60.57 38.55 -43.33
CA ALA A 81 61.06 38.04 -42.06
C ALA A 81 60.11 36.99 -41.45
N ALA A 82 58.81 37.05 -41.75
CA ALA A 82 57.84 36.05 -41.32
C ALA A 82 57.96 34.69 -42.07
N ALA A 83 58.72 34.61 -43.17
CA ALA A 83 58.74 33.42 -44.05
C ALA A 83 59.26 32.15 -43.36
N SER A 84 60.29 32.26 -42.51
CA SER A 84 60.83 31.13 -41.75
C SER A 84 59.82 30.61 -40.72
N ALA A 85 59.20 31.50 -39.95
CA ALA A 85 58.17 31.15 -38.96
C ALA A 85 56.94 30.52 -39.63
N ARG A 86 56.51 31.04 -40.77
CA ARG A 86 55.43 30.45 -41.59
C ARG A 86 55.78 29.03 -42.02
N SER A 87 57.02 28.79 -42.49
CA SER A 87 57.46 27.46 -42.91
C SER A 87 57.56 26.47 -41.76
N ALA A 88 57.97 26.90 -40.56
CA ALA A 88 57.92 26.06 -39.37
C ALA A 88 56.48 25.65 -39.04
N LYS A 89 55.54 26.62 -39.04
CA LYS A 89 54.12 26.34 -38.79
C LYS A 89 53.48 25.45 -39.84
N GLN A 90 53.89 25.51 -41.11
CA GLN A 90 53.45 24.54 -42.14
C GLN A 90 53.85 23.10 -41.78
N GLY A 91 55.04 22.90 -41.22
CA GLY A 91 55.49 21.61 -40.70
C GLY A 91 54.67 21.17 -39.49
N GLU A 92 54.41 22.08 -38.55
CA GLU A 92 53.58 21.81 -37.36
C GLU A 92 52.12 21.43 -37.73
N VAL A 93 51.47 22.12 -38.68
CA VAL A 93 50.13 21.73 -39.16
C VAL A 93 50.15 20.32 -39.74
N SER A 94 51.15 20.02 -40.57
CA SER A 94 51.28 18.71 -41.19
C SER A 94 51.53 17.60 -40.15
N ALA A 95 52.28 17.89 -39.09
CA ALA A 95 52.45 16.98 -37.95
C ALA A 95 51.16 16.82 -37.13
N ALA A 96 50.40 17.89 -36.90
CA ALA A 96 49.12 17.86 -36.19
C ALA A 96 48.06 17.06 -36.96
N LEU A 97 47.94 17.26 -38.28
CA LEU A 97 47.09 16.45 -39.15
C LEU A 97 47.50 14.97 -39.14
N ASN A 98 48.79 14.66 -39.20
CA ASN A 98 49.26 13.27 -39.11
C ASN A 98 48.94 12.64 -37.75
N LYS A 99 49.02 13.41 -36.65
CA LYS A 99 48.62 12.96 -35.31
C LYS A 99 47.11 12.69 -35.23
N ALA A 100 46.29 13.60 -35.74
CA ALA A 100 44.84 13.40 -35.87
C ALA A 100 44.55 12.12 -36.69
N SER A 101 45.16 11.94 -37.87
CA SER A 101 45.01 10.71 -38.66
C SER A 101 45.32 9.44 -37.87
N ALA A 102 46.35 9.44 -37.00
CA ALA A 102 46.65 8.28 -36.17
C ALA A 102 45.55 7.96 -35.15
N THR A 103 44.88 8.97 -34.59
CA THR A 103 43.70 8.78 -33.72
C THR A 103 42.42 8.44 -34.50
N PHE A 104 42.30 8.91 -35.74
CA PHE A 104 41.11 8.72 -36.58
C PHE A 104 41.08 7.33 -37.24
N ALA A 105 42.24 6.79 -37.64
CA ALA A 105 42.35 5.58 -38.47
C ALA A 105 41.75 4.30 -37.86
N ALA A 106 41.54 4.26 -36.54
CA ALA A 106 40.86 3.15 -35.86
C ALA A 106 39.35 3.39 -35.66
N GLY A 107 38.91 4.65 -35.57
CA GLY A 107 37.56 5.01 -35.13
C GLY A 107 36.58 5.38 -36.24
N ILE A 108 37.05 5.99 -37.33
CA ILE A 108 36.18 6.47 -38.43
C ILE A 108 36.32 5.68 -39.74
N ALA A 109 37.13 4.62 -39.77
CA ALA A 109 37.38 3.83 -40.98
C ALA A 109 36.09 3.19 -41.51
N GLY A 110 35.83 3.34 -42.81
CA GLY A 110 34.59 2.90 -43.46
C GLY A 110 33.36 3.77 -43.19
N SER A 111 33.48 4.85 -42.40
CA SER A 111 32.39 5.81 -42.16
C SER A 111 32.37 6.93 -43.21
N PRO A 112 31.26 7.68 -43.35
CA PRO A 112 31.21 8.88 -44.20
C PRO A 112 32.26 9.96 -43.82
N LEU A 113 32.72 9.97 -42.56
CA LEU A 113 33.71 10.94 -42.06
C LEU A 113 35.11 10.71 -42.66
N GLU A 114 35.44 9.48 -43.06
CA GLU A 114 36.75 9.14 -43.63
C GLU A 114 37.03 9.97 -44.89
N LYS A 115 36.02 10.15 -45.75
CA LYS A 115 36.14 10.95 -46.96
C LYS A 115 36.32 12.44 -46.63
N VAL A 116 35.51 13.00 -45.73
CA VAL A 116 35.61 14.41 -45.32
C VAL A 116 37.00 14.72 -44.76
N TRP A 117 37.57 13.78 -43.99
CA TRP A 117 38.93 13.87 -43.49
C TRP A 117 39.99 13.84 -44.60
N GLN A 118 39.88 12.91 -45.57
CA GLN A 118 40.78 12.83 -46.72
C GLN A 118 40.74 14.12 -47.57
N ASP A 119 39.55 14.70 -47.78
CA ASP A 119 39.37 15.95 -48.51
C ASP A 119 40.10 17.12 -47.80
N ILE A 120 39.94 17.26 -46.46
CA ILE A 120 40.68 18.25 -45.64
C ILE A 120 42.21 18.07 -45.74
N GLN A 121 42.71 16.83 -45.68
CA GLN A 121 44.14 16.57 -45.82
C GLN A 121 44.68 16.94 -47.21
N SER A 122 43.88 16.70 -48.26
CA SER A 122 44.20 17.06 -49.65
C SER A 122 44.24 18.58 -49.84
N ASP A 123 43.21 19.28 -49.37
CA ASP A 123 43.09 20.73 -49.47
C ASP A 123 44.19 21.47 -48.69
N TRP A 124 44.55 20.99 -47.49
CA TRP A 124 45.72 21.49 -46.77
C TRP A 124 46.99 21.37 -47.61
N LYS A 125 47.25 20.19 -48.17
CA LYS A 125 48.48 19.91 -48.94
C LYS A 125 48.58 20.80 -50.19
N MET A 126 47.46 21.05 -50.87
CA MET A 126 47.37 21.95 -52.01
C MET A 126 47.64 23.41 -51.60
N LEU A 127 46.89 23.91 -50.62
CA LEU A 127 46.99 25.28 -50.12
C LEU A 127 48.40 25.60 -49.57
N ALA A 128 48.97 24.69 -48.79
CA ALA A 128 50.30 24.85 -48.23
C ALA A 128 51.40 24.88 -49.31
N GLY A 129 51.19 24.16 -50.42
CA GLY A 129 52.05 24.20 -51.60
C GLY A 129 51.99 25.56 -52.32
N GLU A 130 50.80 26.03 -52.64
CA GLU A 130 50.60 27.33 -53.33
C GLU A 130 51.11 28.51 -52.51
N VAL A 131 50.85 28.52 -51.21
CA VAL A 131 51.33 29.55 -50.27
C VAL A 131 52.86 29.50 -50.14
N GLY A 132 53.45 28.30 -50.10
CA GLY A 132 54.90 28.12 -50.08
C GLY A 132 55.59 28.55 -51.38
N ALA A 133 54.90 28.42 -52.52
CA ALA A 133 55.37 28.85 -53.84
C ALA A 133 55.10 30.34 -54.12
N GLY A 134 54.28 31.02 -53.32
CA GLY A 134 53.83 32.39 -53.57
C GLY A 134 52.89 32.51 -54.78
N SER A 135 52.23 31.42 -55.19
CA SER A 135 51.41 31.36 -56.42
C SER A 135 49.93 31.70 -56.20
N ILE A 136 49.57 32.19 -55.01
CA ILE A 136 48.21 32.53 -54.59
C ILE A 136 48.18 33.95 -54.01
N SER A 137 47.12 34.72 -54.27
CA SER A 137 46.99 36.08 -53.74
C SER A 137 46.76 36.10 -52.22
N PRO A 138 47.11 37.18 -51.49
CA PRO A 138 46.87 37.25 -50.05
C PRO A 138 45.37 37.10 -49.67
N PRO A 139 44.40 37.73 -50.37
CA PRO A 139 42.98 37.50 -50.12
C PRO A 139 42.53 36.05 -50.37
N ASP A 140 42.96 35.43 -51.47
CA ASP A 140 42.58 34.04 -51.81
C ASP A 140 43.19 33.05 -50.81
N ALA A 141 44.45 33.27 -50.42
CA ALA A 141 45.11 32.48 -49.39
C ALA A 141 44.37 32.58 -48.05
N PHE A 142 43.98 33.79 -47.63
CA PHE A 142 43.20 33.98 -46.41
C PHE A 142 41.83 33.29 -46.51
N SER A 143 41.14 33.40 -47.65
CA SER A 143 39.86 32.75 -47.92
C SER A 143 39.97 31.23 -47.84
N ARG A 144 40.90 30.61 -48.57
CA ARG A 144 41.10 29.15 -48.57
C ARG A 144 41.47 28.59 -47.20
N HIS A 145 42.34 29.26 -46.43
CA HIS A 145 42.60 28.85 -45.05
C HIS A 145 41.34 28.92 -44.17
N THR A 146 40.50 29.94 -44.39
CA THR A 146 39.26 30.11 -43.63
C THR A 146 38.24 29.02 -43.96
N GLN A 147 38.13 28.64 -45.24
CA GLN A 147 37.31 27.51 -45.69
C GLN A 147 37.79 26.18 -45.13
N LEU A 148 39.12 25.94 -45.14
CA LEU A 148 39.72 24.73 -44.58
C LEU A 148 39.51 24.60 -43.06
N VAL A 149 39.61 25.72 -42.32
CA VAL A 149 39.28 25.77 -40.89
C VAL A 149 37.79 25.52 -40.67
N ALA A 150 36.90 26.12 -41.47
CA ALA A 150 35.46 25.86 -41.38
C ALA A 150 35.12 24.38 -41.62
N ALA A 151 35.63 23.78 -42.70
CA ALA A 151 35.46 22.35 -42.97
C ALA A 151 36.00 21.44 -41.85
N SER A 152 37.09 21.84 -41.20
CA SER A 152 37.64 21.14 -40.03
C SER A 152 36.76 21.27 -38.78
N LEU A 153 36.04 22.38 -38.60
CA LEU A 153 35.06 22.55 -37.53
C LEU A 153 33.73 21.86 -37.84
N ASP A 154 33.32 21.78 -39.11
CA ASP A 154 32.12 21.04 -39.50
C ASP A 154 32.35 19.52 -39.41
N LEU A 155 33.58 19.04 -39.65
CA LEU A 155 33.97 17.67 -39.31
C LEU A 155 33.94 17.41 -37.79
N LEU A 156 34.26 18.40 -36.96
CA LEU A 156 34.19 18.28 -35.50
C LEU A 156 32.74 18.11 -35.02
N ASP A 157 31.78 18.85 -35.59
CA ASP A 157 30.34 18.65 -35.34
C ASP A 157 29.92 17.22 -35.74
N LEU A 158 30.27 16.77 -36.95
CA LEU A 158 29.94 15.43 -37.44
C LEU A 158 30.58 14.30 -36.60
N MET A 159 31.75 14.53 -36.03
CA MET A 159 32.38 13.61 -35.08
C MET A 159 31.66 13.61 -33.73
N ALA A 160 31.17 14.75 -33.25
CA ALA A 160 30.38 14.82 -32.03
C ALA A 160 29.07 14.01 -32.15
N ASP A 161 28.44 14.05 -33.33
CA ASP A 161 27.28 13.20 -33.64
C ASP A 161 27.66 11.71 -33.70
N PHE A 162 28.74 11.37 -34.41
CA PHE A 162 29.17 9.97 -34.62
C PHE A 162 29.59 9.26 -33.33
N TYR A 163 30.28 9.97 -32.42
CA TYR A 163 30.70 9.43 -31.12
C TYR A 163 29.64 9.59 -30.01
N GLY A 164 28.45 10.15 -30.31
CA GLY A 164 27.35 10.30 -29.36
C GLY A 164 27.40 11.53 -28.46
N HIS A 165 28.48 12.33 -28.52
CA HIS A 165 28.66 13.55 -27.72
C HIS A 165 27.52 14.57 -27.85
N SER A 166 26.93 14.71 -29.04
CA SER A 166 25.76 15.59 -29.28
C SER A 166 24.48 15.12 -28.55
N TYR A 167 24.50 13.93 -27.96
CA TYR A 167 23.38 13.27 -27.29
C TYR A 167 23.73 12.74 -25.89
N ASP A 168 24.82 13.23 -25.28
CA ASP A 168 25.29 12.79 -23.96
C ASP A 168 24.13 12.87 -22.93
N PRO A 169 23.75 11.73 -22.29
CA PRO A 169 22.61 11.68 -21.38
C PRO A 169 22.81 12.46 -20.07
N ALA A 170 24.05 12.84 -19.73
CA ALA A 170 24.35 13.59 -18.51
C ALA A 170 24.38 15.11 -18.79
N ALA A 171 23.41 15.85 -18.24
CA ALA A 171 23.19 17.26 -18.57
C ALA A 171 24.39 18.20 -18.27
N ASN A 172 25.24 17.86 -17.30
CA ASN A 172 26.47 18.59 -16.97
C ASN A 172 27.55 18.42 -18.07
N THR A 173 27.85 17.19 -18.47
CA THR A 173 28.83 16.91 -19.54
C THR A 173 28.29 17.29 -20.91
N TYR A 174 27.00 17.08 -21.19
CA TYR A 174 26.31 17.60 -22.39
C TYR A 174 26.55 19.11 -22.57
N HIS A 175 26.22 19.93 -21.57
CA HIS A 175 26.40 21.38 -21.69
C HIS A 175 27.88 21.78 -21.78
N LEU A 176 28.79 21.05 -21.13
CA LEU A 176 30.23 21.28 -21.25
C LEU A 176 30.77 20.89 -22.65
N ILE A 177 30.27 19.81 -23.26
CA ILE A 177 30.54 19.39 -24.65
C ILE A 177 30.08 20.49 -25.62
N ILE A 178 28.79 20.85 -25.61
CA ILE A 178 28.26 21.83 -26.57
C ILE A 178 28.98 23.18 -26.44
N GLY A 179 29.20 23.65 -25.20
CA GLY A 179 29.90 24.89 -24.91
C GLY A 179 31.37 24.89 -25.35
N ALA A 180 32.15 23.89 -24.91
CA ALA A 180 33.60 23.86 -25.14
C ALA A 180 34.00 23.24 -26.48
N LEU A 181 33.37 22.16 -26.93
CA LEU A 181 33.76 21.47 -28.16
C LEU A 181 33.11 22.07 -29.42
N LEU A 182 31.88 22.60 -29.35
CA LEU A 182 31.16 23.06 -30.56
C LEU A 182 31.06 24.59 -30.67
N ASN A 183 30.60 25.29 -29.62
CA ASN A 183 30.44 26.75 -29.67
C ASN A 183 31.79 27.50 -29.61
N GLN A 184 32.66 27.13 -28.67
CA GLN A 184 33.91 27.84 -28.40
C GLN A 184 34.91 27.87 -29.60
N PRO A 185 35.10 26.80 -30.40
CA PRO A 185 36.02 26.88 -31.55
C PRO A 185 35.54 27.81 -32.66
N ARG A 186 34.22 27.86 -32.91
CA ARG A 186 33.59 28.80 -33.86
C ARG A 186 33.71 30.26 -33.39
N LEU A 187 33.63 30.49 -32.07
CA LEU A 187 33.93 31.80 -31.47
C LEU A 187 35.40 32.18 -31.65
N ILE A 188 36.34 31.28 -31.32
CA ILE A 188 37.79 31.49 -31.51
C ILE A 188 38.11 31.86 -32.97
N GLU A 189 37.52 31.14 -33.93
CA GLU A 189 37.70 31.43 -35.36
C GLU A 189 37.12 32.80 -35.75
N SER A 190 35.92 33.14 -35.27
CA SER A 190 35.29 34.45 -35.54
C SER A 190 36.13 35.60 -35.00
N LEU A 191 36.62 35.50 -33.75
CA LEU A 191 37.54 36.46 -33.14
C LEU A 191 38.88 36.52 -33.89
N ALA A 192 39.42 35.40 -34.35
CA ALA A 192 40.65 35.36 -35.13
C ALA A 192 40.50 36.08 -36.48
N GLN A 193 39.33 35.99 -37.13
CA GLN A 193 39.03 36.77 -38.33
C GLN A 193 38.84 38.26 -38.04
N LEU A 194 38.15 38.64 -36.96
CA LEU A 194 37.99 40.05 -36.55
C LEU A 194 39.35 40.68 -36.21
N ARG A 195 40.24 39.94 -35.54
CA ARG A 195 41.63 40.33 -35.30
C ARG A 195 42.38 40.59 -36.61
N GLY A 196 42.34 39.64 -37.54
CA GLY A 196 43.07 39.72 -38.80
C GLY A 196 42.56 40.83 -39.73
N LYS A 197 41.26 40.83 -40.02
CA LYS A 197 40.61 41.82 -40.90
C LYS A 197 40.65 43.22 -40.28
N GLY A 198 40.40 43.34 -38.97
CA GLY A 198 40.44 44.64 -38.28
C GLY A 198 41.83 45.27 -38.27
N ALA A 199 42.89 44.48 -38.01
CA ALA A 199 44.26 44.99 -38.08
C ALA A 199 44.65 45.40 -39.51
N ALA A 200 44.17 44.69 -40.54
CA ALA A 200 44.40 45.06 -41.94
C ALA A 200 43.71 46.39 -42.29
N VAL A 201 42.44 46.57 -41.90
CA VAL A 201 41.68 47.83 -42.08
C VAL A 201 42.35 49.01 -41.37
N LEU A 202 42.78 48.84 -40.11
CA LEU A 202 43.52 49.88 -39.37
C LEU A 202 44.88 50.21 -40.02
N THR A 203 45.53 49.24 -40.66
CA THR A 203 46.79 49.46 -41.39
C THR A 203 46.56 50.23 -42.70
N ALA A 204 45.49 49.88 -43.44
CA ALA A 204 45.09 50.57 -44.66
C ALA A 204 44.52 51.98 -44.40
N LYS A 205 43.96 52.22 -43.20
CA LYS A 205 43.23 53.44 -42.78
C LYS A 205 41.99 53.76 -43.62
N GLU A 206 41.54 52.79 -44.42
CA GLU A 206 40.32 52.85 -45.22
C GLU A 206 39.47 51.61 -44.92
N LEU A 207 38.14 51.77 -44.98
CA LEU A 207 37.17 50.70 -44.77
C LEU A 207 36.09 50.80 -45.83
N SER A 208 36.13 49.92 -46.83
CA SER A 208 35.12 49.89 -47.88
C SER A 208 33.75 49.42 -47.37
N VAL A 209 32.69 49.68 -48.14
CA VAL A 209 31.31 49.28 -47.79
C VAL A 209 31.17 47.76 -47.68
N SER A 210 31.86 47.00 -48.54
CA SER A 210 31.88 45.54 -48.51
C SER A 210 32.65 44.97 -47.31
N GLU A 211 33.82 45.52 -46.99
CA GLU A 211 34.58 45.13 -45.79
C GLU A 211 33.83 45.46 -44.49
N ARG A 212 33.15 46.61 -44.46
CA ARG A 212 32.27 47.01 -43.34
C ARG A 212 31.15 46.00 -43.14
N ALA A 213 30.44 45.63 -44.20
CA ALA A 213 29.39 44.61 -44.13
C ALA A 213 29.92 43.24 -43.66
N LEU A 214 31.12 42.86 -44.12
CA LEU A 214 31.77 41.60 -43.73
C LEU A 214 32.24 41.61 -42.27
N LEU A 215 32.74 42.74 -41.76
CA LEU A 215 33.08 42.91 -40.33
C LEU A 215 31.84 42.91 -39.44
N VAL A 216 30.75 43.58 -39.83
CA VAL A 216 29.46 43.54 -39.12
C VAL A 216 28.92 42.11 -39.05
N SER A 217 28.95 41.37 -40.17
CA SER A 217 28.55 39.96 -40.20
C SER A 217 29.40 39.09 -39.27
N ASN A 218 30.73 39.22 -39.33
CA ASN A 218 31.64 38.49 -38.44
C ASN A 218 31.47 38.86 -36.96
N VAL A 219 31.12 40.11 -36.64
CA VAL A 219 30.77 40.53 -35.27
C VAL A 219 29.49 39.83 -34.81
N GLY A 220 28.44 39.78 -35.64
CA GLY A 220 27.21 39.03 -35.31
C GLY A 220 27.44 37.53 -35.10
N LEU A 221 28.30 36.91 -35.92
CA LEU A 221 28.71 35.51 -35.74
C LEU A 221 29.47 35.30 -34.42
N ALA A 222 30.42 36.20 -34.09
CA ALA A 222 31.14 36.17 -32.82
C ALA A 222 30.18 36.36 -31.62
N GLU A 223 29.21 37.26 -31.71
CA GLU A 223 28.22 37.52 -30.66
C GLU A 223 27.29 36.31 -30.42
N SER A 224 26.83 35.65 -31.48
CA SER A 224 26.02 34.43 -31.34
C SER A 224 26.83 33.30 -30.72
N ALA A 225 28.00 32.99 -31.28
CA ALA A 225 28.86 31.93 -30.76
C ALA A 225 29.32 32.19 -29.31
N PHE A 226 29.55 33.46 -28.97
CA PHE A 226 29.85 33.89 -27.60
C PHE A 226 28.68 33.63 -26.65
N LYS A 227 27.48 34.07 -27.02
CA LYS A 227 26.25 33.87 -26.23
C LYS A 227 25.96 32.39 -26.00
N ASP A 228 26.09 31.56 -27.03
CA ASP A 228 25.82 30.13 -26.93
C ASP A 228 26.88 29.39 -26.10
N MET A 229 28.17 29.72 -26.29
CA MET A 229 29.26 29.20 -25.45
C MET A 229 29.05 29.56 -23.98
N SER A 230 28.92 30.85 -23.65
CA SER A 230 28.77 31.34 -22.28
C SER A 230 27.54 30.70 -21.61
N LYS A 231 26.38 30.69 -22.29
CA LYS A 231 25.16 30.03 -21.82
C LYS A 231 25.38 28.54 -21.48
N ASN A 232 26.08 27.80 -22.32
CA ASN A 232 26.31 26.37 -22.10
C ASN A 232 27.34 26.11 -20.99
N LEU A 233 28.43 26.89 -20.93
CA LEU A 233 29.43 26.73 -19.86
C LEU A 233 28.86 27.10 -18.48
N HIS A 234 28.15 28.22 -18.33
CA HIS A 234 27.47 28.58 -17.06
C HIS A 234 26.41 27.56 -16.64
N LYS A 235 25.76 26.88 -17.59
CA LYS A 235 24.86 25.75 -17.29
C LYS A 235 25.60 24.54 -16.75
N ALA A 236 26.74 24.17 -17.33
CA ALA A 236 27.56 23.07 -16.82
C ALA A 236 28.07 23.38 -15.39
N GLU A 237 28.51 24.61 -15.13
CA GLU A 237 28.91 25.06 -13.78
C GLU A 237 27.75 25.12 -12.77
N ALA A 238 26.53 25.38 -13.22
CA ALA A 238 25.34 25.35 -12.36
C ALA A 238 24.89 23.93 -12.00
N LEU A 239 25.27 22.92 -12.80
CA LEU A 239 24.91 21.51 -12.63
C LEU A 239 25.98 20.69 -11.89
N ASP A 240 27.23 21.15 -11.82
CA ASP A 240 28.34 20.39 -11.25
C ASP A 240 29.38 21.29 -10.55
N ASP A 241 29.52 21.15 -9.23
CA ASP A 241 30.47 21.92 -8.42
C ASP A 241 31.94 21.59 -8.76
N THR A 242 32.24 20.44 -9.36
CA THR A 242 33.59 20.08 -9.86
C THR A 242 33.92 20.91 -11.09
N ILE A 243 32.98 21.02 -12.04
CA ILE A 243 33.13 21.87 -13.23
C ILE A 243 33.28 23.33 -12.80
N LYS A 244 32.41 23.80 -11.89
CA LYS A 244 32.43 25.16 -11.36
C LYS A 244 33.71 25.54 -10.63
N SER A 245 34.22 24.66 -9.77
CA SER A 245 35.47 24.92 -9.03
C SER A 245 36.71 24.89 -9.93
N ALA A 246 36.70 24.09 -11.02
CA ALA A 246 37.80 24.01 -11.97
C ALA A 246 37.77 25.09 -13.07
N LEU A 247 36.59 25.52 -13.52
CA LEU A 247 36.41 26.42 -14.68
C LEU A 247 35.84 27.81 -14.35
N GLY A 248 35.11 28.00 -13.25
CA GLY A 248 34.30 29.21 -13.02
C GLY A 248 35.03 30.54 -13.08
N SER A 249 36.29 30.59 -12.61
CA SER A 249 37.11 31.79 -12.74
C SER A 249 37.56 32.05 -14.19
N LEU A 250 37.83 30.99 -14.96
CA LEU A 250 38.28 31.07 -16.35
C LEU A 250 37.13 31.43 -17.29
N VAL A 251 35.93 30.86 -17.09
CA VAL A 251 34.73 31.23 -17.84
C VAL A 251 34.38 32.70 -17.56
N SER A 252 34.38 33.12 -16.29
CA SER A 252 34.12 34.52 -15.91
C SER A 252 35.16 35.52 -16.45
N GLU A 253 36.42 35.11 -16.61
CA GLU A 253 37.45 35.95 -17.24
C GLU A 253 37.32 35.97 -18.76
N ALA A 254 37.16 34.80 -19.39
CA ALA A 254 36.98 34.68 -20.84
C ALA A 254 35.73 35.41 -21.33
N ASP A 255 34.62 35.37 -20.58
CA ASP A 255 33.38 36.07 -20.94
C ASP A 255 33.57 37.60 -20.99
N ARG A 256 34.20 38.14 -19.94
CA ARG A 256 34.50 39.57 -19.80
C ARG A 256 35.45 40.06 -20.91
N ASP A 257 36.55 39.36 -21.13
CA ASP A 257 37.56 39.77 -22.12
C ASP A 257 37.07 39.54 -23.57
N THR A 258 36.26 38.51 -23.83
CA THR A 258 35.66 38.26 -25.15
C THR A 258 34.61 39.32 -25.49
N SER A 259 33.70 39.63 -24.57
CA SER A 259 32.72 40.71 -24.75
C SER A 259 33.42 42.05 -25.00
N GLY A 260 34.50 42.33 -24.26
CA GLY A 260 35.35 43.51 -24.48
C GLY A 260 35.98 43.57 -25.87
N ALA A 261 36.50 42.46 -26.40
CA ALA A 261 37.11 42.39 -27.73
C ALA A 261 36.10 42.57 -28.88
N ILE A 262 34.89 42.01 -28.73
CA ILE A 262 33.79 42.24 -29.69
C ILE A 262 33.40 43.73 -29.70
N ALA A 263 33.22 44.34 -28.51
CA ALA A 263 32.93 45.76 -28.36
C ALA A 263 34.05 46.69 -28.87
N LEU A 264 35.32 46.27 -28.73
CA LEU A 264 36.48 46.97 -29.28
C LEU A 264 36.39 47.07 -30.81
N THR A 265 36.02 45.97 -31.48
CA THR A 265 35.88 45.92 -32.94
C THR A 265 34.76 46.85 -33.43
N ARG A 266 33.60 46.84 -32.75
CA ARG A 266 32.51 47.78 -33.02
C ARG A 266 32.99 49.24 -32.88
N SER A 267 33.49 49.60 -31.69
CA SER A 267 33.82 50.99 -31.35
C SER A 267 35.02 51.58 -32.10
N GLN A 268 36.06 50.80 -32.42
CA GLN A 268 37.29 51.32 -33.04
C GLN A 268 37.35 51.19 -34.56
N ILE A 269 36.47 50.38 -35.18
CA ILE A 269 36.52 50.10 -36.62
C ILE A 269 35.17 50.31 -37.31
N ILE A 270 34.09 49.73 -36.78
CA ILE A 270 32.78 49.81 -37.43
C ILE A 270 32.14 51.18 -37.16
N ASP A 271 31.93 51.54 -35.91
CA ASP A 271 31.23 52.76 -35.50
C ASP A 271 32.16 53.99 -35.42
N ALA A 272 33.46 53.80 -35.66
CA ALA A 272 34.47 54.84 -35.64
C ALA A 272 34.31 55.85 -36.79
N SER A 273 34.34 57.14 -36.45
CA SER A 273 34.34 58.24 -37.43
C SER A 273 35.68 58.41 -38.16
N SER A 274 36.78 57.86 -37.60
CA SER A 274 38.09 57.81 -38.24
C SER A 274 38.94 56.65 -37.70
N LEU A 275 39.68 55.98 -38.59
CA LEU A 275 40.50 54.79 -38.28
C LEU A 275 41.87 55.20 -37.74
N THR A 276 41.90 55.60 -36.47
CA THR A 276 43.12 56.11 -35.79
C THR A 276 43.71 55.17 -34.74
N ALA A 277 43.05 54.03 -34.46
CA ALA A 277 43.55 53.05 -33.51
C ALA A 277 44.83 52.36 -34.04
N ASP A 278 45.77 52.06 -33.13
CA ASP A 278 47.01 51.38 -33.50
C ASP A 278 46.76 49.92 -33.89
N PRO A 279 47.17 49.47 -35.10
CA PRO A 279 46.92 48.11 -35.56
C PRO A 279 47.55 47.02 -34.67
N ALA A 280 48.71 47.29 -34.07
CA ALA A 280 49.40 46.32 -33.23
C ALA A 280 48.75 46.19 -31.85
N ALA A 281 48.32 47.29 -31.24
CA ALA A 281 47.56 47.32 -30.01
C ALA A 281 46.19 46.63 -30.18
N TYR A 282 45.47 46.89 -31.27
CA TYR A 282 44.23 46.18 -31.60
C TYR A 282 44.47 44.67 -31.76
N PHE A 283 45.50 44.28 -32.54
CA PHE A 283 45.84 42.87 -32.73
C PHE A 283 46.19 42.17 -31.41
N SER A 284 46.92 42.85 -30.52
CA SER A 284 47.27 42.36 -29.18
C SER A 284 46.03 42.20 -28.28
N ALA A 285 45.18 43.22 -28.22
CA ALA A 285 43.94 43.19 -27.44
C ALA A 285 43.01 42.04 -27.86
N MET A 286 42.85 41.81 -29.17
CA MET A 286 42.07 40.70 -29.70
C MET A 286 42.73 39.32 -29.48
N THR A 287 44.05 39.26 -29.27
CA THR A 287 44.77 38.00 -29.04
C THR A 287 44.59 37.48 -27.61
N LYS A 288 44.37 38.36 -26.62
CA LYS A 288 44.17 37.97 -25.22
C LYS A 288 43.00 36.98 -25.02
N PRO A 289 41.74 37.29 -25.40
CA PRO A 289 40.61 36.37 -25.22
C PRO A 289 40.74 35.10 -26.05
N ILE A 290 41.32 35.17 -27.26
CA ILE A 290 41.60 33.97 -28.07
C ILE A 290 42.47 32.98 -27.28
N ASN A 291 43.54 33.45 -26.62
CA ASN A 291 44.41 32.59 -25.83
C ASN A 291 43.71 32.05 -24.56
N GLN A 292 42.92 32.87 -23.87
CA GLN A 292 42.13 32.44 -22.70
C GLN A 292 41.09 31.36 -23.07
N LEU A 293 40.39 31.53 -24.20
CA LEU A 293 39.46 30.54 -24.73
C LEU A 293 40.17 29.22 -25.08
N ILE A 294 41.37 29.27 -25.65
CA ILE A 294 42.17 28.06 -25.93
C ILE A 294 42.61 27.36 -24.64
N GLU A 295 42.98 28.09 -23.57
CA GLU A 295 43.31 27.48 -22.27
C GLU A 295 42.07 26.85 -21.61
N LEU A 296 40.95 27.58 -21.60
CA LEU A 296 39.66 27.12 -21.09
C LEU A 296 39.20 25.84 -21.81
N ASN A 297 39.30 25.80 -23.13
CA ASN A 297 39.01 24.62 -23.94
C ASN A 297 39.82 23.40 -23.51
N GLY A 298 41.14 23.56 -23.34
CA GLY A 298 42.02 22.48 -22.91
C GLY A 298 41.68 21.92 -21.53
N LYS A 299 41.26 22.76 -20.58
CA LYS A 299 40.80 22.30 -19.25
C LYS A 299 39.42 21.63 -19.31
N ALA A 300 38.49 22.19 -20.09
CA ALA A 300 37.17 21.59 -20.30
C ALA A 300 37.26 20.18 -20.90
N ILE A 301 38.12 19.97 -21.91
CA ILE A 301 38.37 18.67 -22.53
C ILE A 301 38.89 17.64 -21.51
N ASN A 302 39.80 18.04 -20.61
CA ASN A 302 40.31 17.15 -19.57
C ASN A 302 39.22 16.80 -18.54
N ILE A 303 38.38 17.76 -18.14
CA ILE A 303 37.28 17.50 -17.21
C ILE A 303 36.22 16.58 -17.82
N LEU A 304 35.89 16.76 -19.11
CA LEU A 304 35.03 15.85 -19.87
C LEU A 304 35.60 14.42 -19.93
N SER A 305 36.89 14.30 -20.24
CA SER A 305 37.63 13.04 -20.22
C SER A 305 37.50 12.34 -18.86
N ASP A 306 37.81 13.05 -17.77
CA ASP A 306 37.75 12.50 -16.41
C ASP A 306 36.31 12.13 -15.98
N ALA A 307 35.30 12.89 -16.41
CA ALA A 307 33.90 12.61 -16.11
C ALA A 307 33.40 11.35 -16.84
N LEU A 308 33.77 11.18 -18.11
CA LEU A 308 33.45 9.97 -18.88
C LEU A 308 34.16 8.74 -18.32
N ASP A 309 35.45 8.86 -17.95
CA ASP A 309 36.21 7.77 -17.33
C ASP A 309 35.59 7.35 -15.98
N ARG A 310 35.14 8.29 -15.14
CA ARG A 310 34.39 8.00 -13.90
C ARG A 310 33.06 7.31 -14.17
N ARG A 311 32.28 7.77 -15.15
CA ARG A 311 30.97 7.18 -15.50
C ARG A 311 31.11 5.71 -15.93
N ILE A 312 32.20 5.37 -16.64
CA ILE A 312 32.54 3.99 -17.01
C ILE A 312 32.90 3.16 -15.76
N GLU A 313 33.76 3.66 -14.88
CA GLU A 313 34.15 2.99 -13.62
C GLU A 313 32.94 2.76 -12.70
N GLU A 314 32.13 3.78 -12.45
CA GLU A 314 30.93 3.71 -11.61
C GLU A 314 29.91 2.70 -12.15
N SER A 315 29.66 2.70 -13.46
CA SER A 315 28.75 1.74 -14.11
C SER A 315 29.26 0.30 -14.02
N ARG A 316 30.59 0.09 -14.15
CA ARG A 316 31.21 -1.23 -13.93
C ARG A 316 31.10 -1.69 -12.49
N MET A 317 31.34 -0.80 -11.52
CA MET A 317 31.21 -1.10 -10.10
C MET A 317 29.76 -1.40 -9.71
N ALA A 318 28.78 -0.68 -10.26
CA ALA A 318 27.36 -1.00 -10.09
C ALA A 318 27.00 -2.40 -10.64
N MET A 319 27.53 -2.77 -11.81
CA MET A 319 27.37 -4.12 -12.36
C MET A 319 27.99 -5.20 -11.46
N TYR A 320 29.16 -4.95 -10.86
CA TYR A 320 29.78 -5.88 -9.91
C TYR A 320 29.00 -6.00 -8.60
N TRP A 321 28.45 -4.90 -8.07
CA TRP A 321 27.59 -4.93 -6.88
C TRP A 321 26.30 -5.71 -7.12
N LEU A 322 25.62 -5.47 -8.24
CA LEU A 322 24.41 -6.20 -8.63
C LEU A 322 24.66 -7.72 -8.73
N LEU A 323 25.78 -8.14 -9.31
CA LEU A 323 26.18 -9.55 -9.34
C LEU A 323 26.50 -10.10 -7.94
N ALA A 324 27.18 -9.32 -7.09
CA ALA A 324 27.52 -9.71 -5.73
C ALA A 324 26.27 -9.86 -4.82
N GLU A 325 25.30 -8.97 -4.96
CA GLU A 325 24.01 -9.02 -4.23
C GLU A 325 23.20 -10.25 -4.63
N VAL A 326 23.09 -10.55 -5.93
CA VAL A 326 22.38 -11.75 -6.40
C VAL A 326 23.05 -13.04 -5.91
N ILE A 327 24.38 -13.11 -5.92
CA ILE A 327 25.13 -14.23 -5.32
C ILE A 327 24.90 -14.31 -3.80
N GLY A 328 24.91 -13.16 -3.10
CA GLY A 328 24.64 -13.08 -1.67
C GLY A 328 23.24 -13.58 -1.29
N MET A 329 22.21 -13.13 -2.03
CA MET A 329 20.83 -13.59 -1.87
C MET A 329 20.68 -15.08 -2.16
N ALA A 330 21.34 -15.61 -3.21
CA ALA A 330 21.34 -17.04 -3.51
C ALA A 330 21.94 -17.87 -2.36
N VAL A 331 23.04 -17.42 -1.75
CA VAL A 331 23.67 -18.06 -0.59
C VAL A 331 22.75 -17.99 0.65
N LEU A 332 22.15 -16.82 0.93
CA LEU A 332 21.22 -16.65 2.05
C LEU A 332 19.96 -17.53 1.89
N ALA A 333 19.38 -17.60 0.70
CA ALA A 333 18.25 -18.47 0.39
C ALA A 333 18.60 -19.96 0.56
N ALA A 334 19.80 -20.38 0.14
CA ALA A 334 20.28 -21.74 0.34
C ALA A 334 20.49 -22.07 1.83
N LEU A 335 21.06 -21.14 2.62
CA LEU A 335 21.23 -21.30 4.07
C LEU A 335 19.88 -21.37 4.80
N PHE A 336 18.93 -20.48 4.45
CA PHE A 336 17.58 -20.47 5.02
C PHE A 336 16.79 -21.74 4.66
N GLY A 337 16.84 -22.18 3.40
CA GLY A 337 16.26 -23.45 2.97
C GLY A 337 16.84 -24.65 3.74
N ALA A 338 18.16 -24.69 3.93
CA ALA A 338 18.82 -25.71 4.73
C ALA A 338 18.43 -25.67 6.22
N PHE A 339 18.16 -24.48 6.77
CA PHE A 339 17.65 -24.31 8.14
C PHE A 339 16.21 -24.86 8.27
N VAL A 340 15.29 -24.43 7.40
CA VAL A 340 13.89 -24.87 7.41
C VAL A 340 13.78 -26.39 7.24
N VAL A 341 14.50 -26.97 6.27
CA VAL A 341 14.54 -28.42 6.06
C VAL A 341 15.04 -29.18 7.30
N ARG A 342 16.11 -28.71 7.95
CA ARG A 342 16.63 -29.32 9.19
C ARG A 342 15.66 -29.22 10.35
N SER A 343 14.94 -28.10 10.47
CA SER A 343 13.93 -27.90 11.51
C SER A 343 12.80 -28.92 11.39
N ILE A 344 12.23 -29.05 10.19
CA ILE A 344 11.11 -29.99 9.91
C ILE A 344 11.57 -31.46 10.05
N GLN A 345 12.74 -31.81 9.51
CA GLN A 345 13.25 -33.18 9.58
C GLN A 345 13.51 -33.64 11.02
N ARG A 346 14.02 -32.77 11.90
CA ARG A 346 14.24 -33.10 13.32
C ARG A 346 12.93 -33.37 14.05
N GLY A 347 11.96 -32.47 13.96
CA GLY A 347 10.66 -32.63 14.62
C GLY A 347 9.93 -33.90 14.16
N MET A 348 9.87 -34.13 12.84
CA MET A 348 9.22 -35.32 12.28
C MET A 348 9.92 -36.63 12.69
N SER A 349 11.26 -36.65 12.73
CA SER A 349 12.02 -37.82 13.17
C SER A 349 11.83 -38.15 14.65
N GLN A 350 11.68 -37.13 15.51
CA GLN A 350 11.38 -37.32 16.92
C GLN A 350 9.97 -37.88 17.12
N ALA A 351 8.96 -37.31 16.45
CA ALA A 351 7.58 -37.78 16.54
C ALA A 351 7.43 -39.25 16.10
N VAL A 352 8.10 -39.66 15.01
CA VAL A 352 8.13 -41.07 14.59
C VAL A 352 8.80 -41.96 15.64
N SER A 353 9.93 -41.53 16.22
CA SER A 353 10.62 -42.30 17.27
C SER A 353 9.77 -42.46 18.55
N VAL A 354 8.97 -41.46 18.91
CA VAL A 354 8.06 -41.52 20.06
C VAL A 354 6.88 -42.45 19.79
N ALA A 355 6.26 -42.36 18.61
CA ALA A 355 5.19 -43.26 18.21
C ALA A 355 5.65 -44.73 18.22
N GLN A 356 6.86 -45.01 17.71
CA GLN A 356 7.47 -46.33 17.74
C GLN A 356 7.69 -46.85 19.18
N ALA A 357 8.17 -46.00 20.09
CA ALA A 357 8.38 -46.37 21.49
C ALA A 357 7.07 -46.74 22.21
N ILE A 358 5.98 -46.01 21.92
CA ILE A 358 4.64 -46.31 22.45
C ILE A 358 4.14 -47.66 21.92
N THR A 359 4.30 -47.95 20.61
CA THR A 359 3.91 -49.27 20.05
C THR A 359 4.75 -50.43 20.59
N ASP A 360 6.01 -50.17 20.96
CA ASP A 360 6.90 -51.15 21.60
C ASP A 360 6.63 -51.31 23.12
N GLY A 361 5.55 -50.71 23.65
CA GLY A 361 5.14 -50.81 25.04
C GLY A 361 5.99 -50.01 26.03
N ARG A 362 6.85 -49.10 25.55
CA ARG A 362 7.71 -48.26 26.39
C ARG A 362 6.99 -46.94 26.67
N LEU A 363 6.43 -46.80 27.87
CA LEU A 363 5.68 -45.62 28.31
C LEU A 363 6.43 -44.77 29.35
N ASP A 364 7.75 -45.00 29.50
CA ASP A 364 8.63 -44.35 30.48
C ASP A 364 9.67 -43.40 29.85
N ASN A 365 9.70 -43.27 28.52
CA ASN A 365 10.58 -42.32 27.84
C ASN A 365 10.02 -40.90 27.90
N ALA A 366 10.86 -39.94 28.28
CA ALA A 366 10.50 -38.53 28.25
C ALA A 366 10.27 -38.05 26.82
N ILE A 367 9.22 -37.23 26.63
CA ILE A 367 8.88 -36.58 25.37
C ILE A 367 9.14 -35.09 25.56
N ASP A 368 9.97 -34.49 24.72
CA ASP A 368 10.23 -33.05 24.74
C ASP A 368 9.24 -32.35 23.78
N ALA A 369 8.25 -31.67 24.37
CA ALA A 369 7.24 -30.89 23.65
C ALA A 369 7.43 -29.37 23.81
N SER A 370 8.63 -28.90 24.20
CA SER A 370 8.90 -27.51 24.61
C SER A 370 8.84 -26.41 23.52
N GLY A 371 8.24 -26.70 22.36
CA GLY A 371 8.07 -25.74 21.26
C GLY A 371 6.62 -25.28 21.05
N THR A 372 6.42 -24.33 20.14
CA THR A 372 5.09 -23.76 19.80
C THR A 372 4.58 -24.11 18.39
N ASN A 373 5.42 -24.72 17.56
CA ASN A 373 5.10 -25.09 16.18
C ASN A 373 4.32 -26.40 16.07
N GLU A 374 3.89 -26.76 14.87
CA GLU A 374 3.08 -27.94 14.57
C GLU A 374 3.79 -29.26 14.96
N SER A 375 5.12 -29.29 14.88
CA SER A 375 5.91 -30.45 15.36
C SER A 375 5.83 -30.60 16.88
N ALA A 376 5.88 -29.49 17.63
CA ALA A 376 5.72 -29.50 19.09
C ALA A 376 4.27 -29.81 19.50
N GLN A 377 3.27 -29.31 18.77
CA GLN A 377 1.86 -29.69 18.98
C GLN A 377 1.65 -31.20 18.77
N MET A 378 2.27 -31.79 17.75
CA MET A 378 2.26 -33.24 17.52
C MET A 378 2.95 -34.01 18.67
N MET A 379 4.08 -33.51 19.18
CA MET A 379 4.78 -34.11 20.32
C MET A 379 3.94 -34.03 21.61
N ALA A 380 3.29 -32.90 21.89
CA ALA A 380 2.37 -32.74 23.03
C ALA A 380 1.13 -33.66 22.93
N ALA A 381 0.63 -33.91 21.72
CA ALA A 381 -0.45 -34.87 21.49
C ALA A 381 0.00 -36.32 21.78
N LEU A 382 1.22 -36.69 21.39
CA LEU A 382 1.82 -37.99 21.70
C LEU A 382 2.09 -38.15 23.21
N GLU A 383 2.54 -37.10 23.89
CA GLU A 383 2.72 -37.06 25.35
C GLU A 383 1.40 -37.31 26.08
N LYS A 384 0.33 -36.60 25.70
CA LYS A 384 -1.01 -36.78 26.27
C LYS A 384 -1.55 -38.21 26.05
N MET A 385 -1.25 -38.83 24.91
CA MET A 385 -1.60 -40.23 24.63
C MET A 385 -0.81 -41.20 25.52
N GLN A 386 0.49 -41.00 25.69
CA GLN A 386 1.35 -41.81 26.56
C GLN A 386 0.87 -41.74 28.03
N SER A 387 0.51 -40.54 28.52
CA SER A 387 -0.03 -40.38 29.89
C SER A 387 -1.38 -41.07 30.08
N GLY A 388 -2.28 -40.99 29.10
CA GLY A 388 -3.61 -41.62 29.19
C GLY A 388 -3.57 -43.15 29.18
N LEU A 389 -2.62 -43.75 28.43
CA LEU A 389 -2.37 -45.19 28.47
C LEU A 389 -1.84 -45.65 29.83
N ARG A 390 -0.95 -44.85 30.45
CA ARG A 390 -0.38 -45.15 31.77
C ARG A 390 -1.44 -45.17 32.89
N GLU A 391 -2.36 -44.20 32.88
CA GLU A 391 -3.43 -44.11 33.88
C GLU A 391 -4.39 -45.32 33.83
N GLN A 392 -4.70 -45.80 32.61
CA GLN A 392 -5.63 -46.90 32.40
C GLN A 392 -5.09 -48.23 32.96
N ILE A 393 -3.79 -48.51 32.75
CA ILE A 393 -3.12 -49.72 33.24
C ILE A 393 -3.11 -49.80 34.78
N GLU A 394 -2.99 -48.66 35.48
CA GLU A 394 -3.02 -48.63 36.95
C GLU A 394 -4.43 -48.79 37.52
N LYS A 395 -5.48 -48.30 36.83
CA LYS A 395 -6.87 -48.54 37.21
C LYS A 395 -7.25 -50.03 37.16
N ASP A 396 -6.84 -50.74 36.10
CA ASP A 396 -7.13 -52.17 35.95
C ASP A 396 -6.45 -53.03 37.04
N ARG A 397 -5.25 -52.64 37.48
CA ARG A 397 -4.55 -53.28 38.61
C ARG A 397 -5.28 -53.12 39.95
N ALA A 398 -5.87 -51.95 40.20
CA ALA A 398 -6.58 -51.68 41.45
C ALA A 398 -7.81 -52.58 41.61
N ALA A 399 -8.60 -52.75 40.56
CA ALA A 399 -9.80 -53.62 40.56
C ALA A 399 -9.47 -55.09 40.86
N ALA A 400 -8.36 -55.61 40.31
CA ALA A 400 -7.93 -56.98 40.56
C ALA A 400 -7.52 -57.23 42.04
N ALA A 401 -6.97 -56.22 42.73
CA ALA A 401 -6.54 -56.34 44.12
C ALA A 401 -7.72 -56.42 45.11
N GLU A 402 -8.85 -55.77 44.82
CA GLU A 402 -10.03 -55.75 45.69
C GLU A 402 -10.73 -57.12 45.74
N MET A 403 -10.89 -57.77 44.57
CA MET A 403 -11.46 -59.11 44.43
C MET A 403 -10.69 -60.17 45.26
N LEU A 404 -9.36 -60.05 45.32
CA LEU A 404 -8.49 -60.92 46.11
C LEU A 404 -8.74 -60.75 47.63
N ARG A 405 -9.05 -59.53 48.07
CA ARG A 405 -9.23 -59.17 49.49
C ARG A 405 -10.49 -59.78 50.10
N ILE A 406 -11.58 -59.86 49.34
CA ILE A 406 -12.85 -60.47 49.78
C ILE A 406 -12.68 -61.98 50.01
N LYS A 407 -11.96 -62.67 49.12
CA LYS A 407 -11.68 -64.11 49.28
C LYS A 407 -10.91 -64.40 50.56
N ILE A 408 -9.86 -63.62 50.86
CA ILE A 408 -9.02 -63.78 52.05
C ILE A 408 -9.83 -63.59 53.35
N ALA A 409 -10.82 -62.70 53.35
CA ALA A 409 -11.70 -62.50 54.51
C ALA A 409 -12.61 -63.72 54.77
N LEU A 410 -13.18 -64.32 53.71
CA LEU A 410 -14.02 -65.51 53.82
C LEU A 410 -13.24 -66.76 54.26
N ASP A 411 -12.00 -66.92 53.79
CA ASP A 411 -11.13 -68.07 54.14
C ASP A 411 -10.79 -68.12 55.64
N ASN A 412 -10.80 -66.98 56.34
CA ASN A 412 -10.44 -66.85 57.76
C ASN A 412 -11.65 -66.76 58.72
N ALA A 413 -12.89 -66.84 58.24
CA ALA A 413 -14.07 -66.77 59.10
C ALA A 413 -14.22 -68.02 59.99
N SER A 414 -14.54 -67.82 61.28
CA SER A 414 -14.66 -68.90 62.28
C SER A 414 -15.90 -69.77 62.14
N THR A 415 -16.95 -69.28 61.48
CA THR A 415 -18.16 -70.06 61.19
C THR A 415 -18.02 -70.81 59.88
N GLY A 416 -18.56 -72.03 59.79
CA GLY A 416 -18.50 -72.82 58.57
C GLY A 416 -19.38 -72.25 57.46
N VAL A 417 -18.76 -71.74 56.39
CA VAL A 417 -19.44 -71.18 55.20
C VAL A 417 -19.20 -72.05 53.97
N MET A 418 -20.29 -72.41 53.29
CA MET A 418 -20.31 -73.12 52.00
C MET A 418 -21.16 -72.34 50.99
N ILE A 419 -20.67 -72.17 49.76
CA ILE A 419 -21.39 -71.50 48.67
C ILE A 419 -21.53 -72.47 47.49
N ALA A 420 -22.74 -72.53 46.93
CA ALA A 420 -23.06 -73.30 45.73
C ALA A 420 -23.70 -72.45 44.64
N ASP A 421 -23.43 -72.80 43.38
CA ASP A 421 -23.97 -72.18 42.17
C ASP A 421 -25.49 -72.45 41.99
N PRO A 422 -26.17 -71.89 40.96
CA PRO A 422 -27.58 -72.16 40.71
C PRO A 422 -27.90 -73.63 40.40
N GLN A 423 -26.92 -74.36 39.86
CA GLN A 423 -26.97 -75.80 39.57
C GLN A 423 -26.78 -76.66 40.83
N ARG A 424 -26.50 -76.04 41.98
CA ARG A 424 -26.24 -76.63 43.31
C ARG A 424 -24.90 -77.36 43.42
N THR A 425 -23.95 -77.04 42.54
CA THR A 425 -22.53 -77.42 42.66
C THR A 425 -21.85 -76.52 43.67
N ILE A 426 -21.14 -77.10 44.62
CA ILE A 426 -20.39 -76.36 45.65
C ILE A 426 -19.17 -75.70 44.98
N ILE A 427 -19.15 -74.38 44.91
CA ILE A 427 -18.05 -73.60 44.29
C ILE A 427 -17.04 -73.08 45.31
N TYR A 428 -17.41 -73.01 46.59
CA TYR A 428 -16.53 -72.53 47.66
C TYR A 428 -16.89 -73.13 49.03
N CYS A 429 -15.87 -73.46 49.82
CA CYS A 429 -15.97 -73.86 51.22
C CYS A 429 -14.82 -73.23 51.99
N ASN A 430 -15.09 -72.56 53.12
CA ASN A 430 -14.03 -72.08 54.00
C ASN A 430 -13.47 -73.20 54.90
N GLY A 431 -12.34 -72.94 55.59
CA GLY A 431 -11.69 -73.94 56.44
C GLY A 431 -12.56 -74.43 57.60
N ALA A 432 -13.43 -73.57 58.13
CA ALA A 432 -14.32 -73.91 59.24
C ALA A 432 -15.38 -74.96 58.84
N VAL A 433 -16.02 -74.85 57.67
CA VAL A 433 -17.03 -75.85 57.25
C VAL A 433 -16.38 -77.19 56.90
N GLN A 434 -15.18 -77.17 56.30
CA GLN A 434 -14.43 -78.39 56.04
C GLN A 434 -14.07 -79.10 57.35
N LYS A 435 -13.61 -78.36 58.37
CA LYS A 435 -13.31 -78.93 59.70
C LYS A 435 -14.54 -79.56 60.36
N ILE A 436 -15.67 -78.84 60.42
CA ILE A 436 -16.93 -79.34 61.00
C ILE A 436 -17.38 -80.64 60.30
N LEU A 437 -17.37 -80.66 58.97
CA LEU A 437 -17.78 -81.84 58.19
C LEU A 437 -16.76 -82.99 58.26
N LYS A 438 -15.47 -82.69 58.42
CA LYS A 438 -14.40 -83.70 58.62
C LYS A 438 -14.52 -84.38 59.99
N GLU A 439 -14.76 -83.62 61.05
CA GLU A 439 -14.98 -84.14 62.41
C GLU A 439 -16.30 -84.91 62.56
N ALA A 440 -17.24 -84.75 61.63
CA ALA A 440 -18.48 -85.52 61.53
C ALA A 440 -18.44 -86.64 60.48
N GLU A 441 -17.38 -86.73 59.66
CA GLU A 441 -17.30 -87.61 58.48
C GLU A 441 -17.57 -89.09 58.81
N ALA A 442 -17.02 -89.59 59.92
CA ALA A 442 -17.20 -90.97 60.36
C ALA A 442 -18.64 -91.31 60.79
N ASP A 443 -19.43 -90.33 61.23
CA ASP A 443 -20.84 -90.49 61.56
C ASP A 443 -21.74 -90.29 60.32
N ILE A 444 -21.39 -89.34 59.43
CA ILE A 444 -22.11 -89.12 58.17
C ILE A 444 -21.98 -90.33 57.23
N ARG A 445 -20.80 -90.94 57.13
CA ARG A 445 -20.55 -92.13 56.28
C ARG A 445 -21.39 -93.37 56.67
N LYS A 446 -21.89 -93.45 57.91
CA LYS A 446 -22.83 -94.52 58.34
C LYS A 446 -24.20 -94.40 57.65
N VAL A 447 -24.50 -93.23 57.10
CA VAL A 447 -25.77 -92.90 56.44
C VAL A 447 -25.58 -92.66 54.94
N ILE A 448 -24.44 -92.08 54.54
CA ILE A 448 -24.10 -91.74 53.16
C ILE A 448 -22.69 -92.27 52.87
N PRO A 449 -22.54 -93.54 52.42
CA PRO A 449 -21.23 -94.21 52.34
C PRO A 449 -20.19 -93.53 51.45
N ALA A 450 -20.63 -92.75 50.45
CA ALA A 450 -19.76 -92.03 49.51
C ALA A 450 -19.30 -90.64 50.00
N PHE A 451 -19.72 -90.18 51.18
CA PHE A 451 -19.39 -88.84 51.67
C PHE A 451 -17.88 -88.67 51.94
N ASN A 452 -17.27 -87.64 51.35
CA ASN A 452 -15.87 -87.27 51.56
C ASN A 452 -15.72 -85.76 51.82
N ALA A 453 -15.30 -85.40 53.04
CA ALA A 453 -15.19 -84.00 53.47
C ALA A 453 -14.05 -83.21 52.79
N GLU A 454 -13.06 -83.88 52.19
CA GLU A 454 -11.93 -83.26 51.46
C GLU A 454 -12.23 -83.02 49.97
N ARG A 455 -13.35 -83.54 49.44
CA ARG A 455 -13.74 -83.39 48.03
C ARG A 455 -15.12 -82.74 47.87
N LEU A 456 -15.41 -81.73 48.69
CA LEU A 456 -16.70 -81.03 48.66
C LEU A 456 -16.82 -80.05 47.49
N VAL A 457 -15.78 -79.26 47.21
CA VAL A 457 -15.79 -78.28 46.11
C VAL A 457 -15.78 -79.02 44.75
N GLY A 458 -16.63 -78.57 43.83
CA GLY A 458 -16.89 -79.20 42.53
C GLY A 458 -17.91 -80.33 42.56
N GLN A 459 -18.49 -80.66 43.72
CA GLN A 459 -19.54 -81.68 43.84
C GLN A 459 -20.93 -81.06 44.07
N ASN A 460 -21.98 -81.77 43.65
CA ASN A 460 -23.36 -81.30 43.82
C ASN A 460 -23.87 -81.63 45.23
N ILE A 461 -24.52 -80.67 45.90
CA ILE A 461 -24.94 -80.81 47.30
C ILE A 461 -26.06 -81.86 47.50
N ASP A 462 -26.89 -82.12 46.47
CA ASP A 462 -28.07 -82.99 46.58
C ASP A 462 -27.71 -84.43 46.95
N GLN A 463 -26.54 -84.92 46.51
CA GLN A 463 -26.06 -86.28 46.78
C GLN A 463 -25.69 -86.53 48.25
N PHE A 464 -25.60 -85.47 49.06
CA PHE A 464 -25.27 -85.54 50.49
C PHE A 464 -26.52 -85.56 51.39
N HIS A 465 -27.68 -85.91 50.84
CA HIS A 465 -28.92 -86.10 51.58
C HIS A 465 -29.52 -87.50 51.36
N LYS A 466 -30.22 -88.05 52.37
CA LYS A 466 -30.90 -89.38 52.27
C LYS A 466 -31.92 -89.46 51.13
N ASN A 467 -32.49 -88.33 50.73
CA ASN A 467 -33.40 -88.18 49.60
C ASN A 467 -32.97 -86.96 48.76
N PRO A 468 -32.14 -87.14 47.71
CA PRO A 468 -31.66 -86.05 46.88
C PRO A 468 -32.77 -85.26 46.17
N ALA A 469 -33.85 -85.92 45.73
CA ALA A 469 -34.97 -85.26 45.04
C ALA A 469 -35.73 -84.28 45.96
N HIS A 470 -35.84 -84.61 47.26
CA HIS A 470 -36.41 -83.70 48.25
C HIS A 470 -35.52 -82.48 48.51
N GLN A 471 -34.20 -82.67 48.61
CA GLN A 471 -33.20 -81.61 48.79
C GLN A 471 -33.22 -80.62 47.61
N ALA A 472 -33.21 -81.14 46.38
CA ALA A 472 -33.28 -80.35 45.15
C ALA A 472 -34.59 -79.53 45.07
N GLY A 473 -35.72 -80.11 45.46
CA GLY A 473 -37.03 -79.45 45.49
C GLY A 473 -37.16 -78.36 46.56
N LEU A 474 -36.45 -78.49 47.68
CA LEU A 474 -36.35 -77.47 48.72
C LEU A 474 -35.45 -76.31 48.27
N LEU A 475 -34.24 -76.61 47.80
CA LEU A 475 -33.23 -75.59 47.43
C LEU A 475 -33.61 -74.79 46.19
N SER A 476 -34.31 -75.40 45.22
CA SER A 476 -34.84 -74.68 44.04
C SER A 476 -35.96 -73.70 44.37
N LYS A 477 -36.60 -73.83 45.53
CA LYS A 477 -37.65 -72.91 46.04
C LYS A 477 -37.17 -72.02 47.19
N LEU A 478 -35.88 -72.08 47.52
CA LEU A 478 -35.29 -71.30 48.60
C LEU A 478 -35.20 -69.81 48.21
N ASN A 479 -36.18 -69.04 48.66
CA ASN A 479 -36.33 -67.59 48.45
C ASN A 479 -36.19 -66.75 49.74
N GLN A 480 -36.08 -67.41 50.90
CA GLN A 480 -35.89 -66.80 52.22
C GLN A 480 -34.96 -67.68 53.06
N THR A 481 -34.50 -67.18 54.21
CA THR A 481 -33.66 -67.93 55.15
C THR A 481 -34.36 -69.22 55.61
N TYR A 482 -33.66 -70.35 55.48
CA TYR A 482 -34.11 -71.65 55.97
C TYR A 482 -33.16 -72.15 57.06
N SER A 483 -33.69 -72.44 58.25
CA SER A 483 -32.92 -72.96 59.38
C SER A 483 -33.43 -74.35 59.80
N ALA A 484 -32.52 -75.27 60.07
CA ALA A 484 -32.84 -76.63 60.52
C ALA A 484 -31.82 -77.15 61.53
N ASP A 485 -32.32 -77.84 62.57
CA ASP A 485 -31.48 -78.55 63.55
C ASP A 485 -31.35 -80.03 63.13
N LEU A 486 -30.12 -80.46 62.85
CA LEU A 486 -29.79 -81.82 62.44
C LEU A 486 -29.09 -82.57 63.58
N ALA A 487 -29.60 -83.76 63.89
CA ALA A 487 -28.91 -84.72 64.76
C ALA A 487 -27.97 -85.60 63.93
N ILE A 488 -26.66 -85.47 64.15
CA ILE A 488 -25.62 -86.27 63.49
C ILE A 488 -24.83 -87.00 64.58
N GLY A 489 -25.04 -88.31 64.70
CA GLY A 489 -24.42 -89.12 65.75
C GLY A 489 -24.85 -88.64 67.14
N ARG A 490 -23.88 -88.18 67.96
CA ARG A 490 -24.13 -87.65 69.32
C ARG A 490 -24.22 -86.12 69.38
N ARG A 491 -24.11 -85.42 68.25
CA ARG A 491 -24.07 -83.94 68.18
C ARG A 491 -25.39 -83.37 67.66
N ARG A 492 -25.77 -82.18 68.15
CA ARG A 492 -26.84 -81.36 67.56
C ARG A 492 -26.21 -80.19 66.80
N MET A 493 -26.38 -80.19 65.49
CA MET A 493 -25.87 -79.16 64.57
C MET A 493 -27.04 -78.33 64.06
N GLN A 494 -26.84 -77.02 63.88
CA GLN A 494 -27.78 -76.14 63.22
C GLN A 494 -27.23 -75.72 61.85
N VAL A 495 -28.06 -75.79 60.82
CA VAL A 495 -27.80 -75.29 59.45
C VAL A 495 -28.70 -74.11 59.18
N VAL A 496 -28.14 -73.03 58.63
CA VAL A 496 -28.87 -71.89 58.08
C VAL A 496 -28.49 -71.69 56.62
N ALA A 497 -29.45 -71.67 55.70
CA ALA A 497 -29.24 -71.50 54.26
C ALA A 497 -29.98 -70.28 53.70
N ASN A 498 -29.30 -69.49 52.86
CA ASN A 498 -29.79 -68.26 52.26
C ASN A 498 -29.57 -68.26 50.73
N PRO A 499 -30.50 -67.70 49.92
CA PRO A 499 -30.25 -67.47 48.49
C PRO A 499 -29.30 -66.29 48.26
N VAL A 500 -28.50 -66.36 47.19
CA VAL A 500 -27.68 -65.25 46.68
C VAL A 500 -28.32 -64.72 45.40
N ILE A 501 -28.53 -63.41 45.31
CA ILE A 501 -29.25 -62.72 44.24
C ILE A 501 -28.42 -61.50 43.80
N ASP A 502 -28.39 -61.21 42.50
CA ASP A 502 -27.72 -60.03 41.95
C ASP A 502 -28.55 -58.73 42.06
N ALA A 503 -27.97 -57.62 41.62
CA ALA A 503 -28.62 -56.31 41.62
C ALA A 503 -29.81 -56.19 40.65
N GLN A 504 -30.02 -57.19 39.79
CA GLN A 504 -31.09 -57.28 38.80
C GLN A 504 -32.19 -58.28 39.24
N GLY A 505 -32.06 -58.90 40.41
CA GLY A 505 -33.02 -59.85 40.96
C GLY A 505 -32.85 -61.29 40.48
N GLN A 506 -31.79 -61.63 39.74
CA GLN A 506 -31.53 -63.02 39.33
C GLN A 506 -30.76 -63.79 40.40
N ARG A 507 -31.12 -65.06 40.58
CA ARG A 507 -30.58 -65.95 41.61
C ARG A 507 -29.22 -66.52 41.19
N LEU A 508 -28.14 -65.99 41.76
CA LEU A 508 -26.76 -66.42 41.51
C LEU A 508 -26.34 -67.68 42.27
N GLY A 509 -27.06 -68.11 43.31
CA GLY A 509 -26.68 -69.32 44.05
C GLY A 509 -27.31 -69.43 45.43
N SER A 510 -26.65 -70.18 46.32
CA SER A 510 -27.05 -70.34 47.72
C SER A 510 -25.82 -70.40 48.63
N VAL A 511 -25.91 -69.81 49.82
CA VAL A 511 -24.88 -69.88 50.88
C VAL A 511 -25.46 -70.59 52.12
N ALA A 512 -24.65 -71.42 52.78
CA ALA A 512 -25.03 -72.18 53.96
C ALA A 512 -24.01 -72.02 55.11
N GLU A 513 -24.53 -71.89 56.33
CA GLU A 513 -23.83 -71.64 57.60
C GLU A 513 -24.10 -72.78 58.61
N TRP A 514 -23.11 -73.17 59.42
CA TRP A 514 -23.19 -74.33 60.37
C TRP A 514 -22.72 -73.99 61.80
N LYS A 515 -23.41 -74.49 62.85
CA LYS A 515 -23.14 -74.21 64.29
C LYS A 515 -23.50 -75.36 65.26
N ASP A 516 -22.83 -75.45 66.44
CA ASP A 516 -23.02 -76.46 67.52
C ASP A 516 -23.44 -75.79 68.86
N ARG A 517 -24.23 -76.46 69.73
CA ARG A 517 -24.70 -75.96 71.05
C ARG A 517 -24.93 -77.09 72.08
N THR A 518 -24.01 -77.26 73.05
CA THR A 518 -24.08 -78.40 74.00
C THR A 518 -24.03 -78.06 75.53
N GLU A 519 -23.50 -76.92 76.00
CA GLU A 519 -23.19 -76.72 77.46
C GLU A 519 -24.10 -75.76 78.28
N GLU A 520 -25.12 -75.12 77.70
CA GLU A 520 -25.68 -73.85 78.22
C GLU A 520 -26.71 -73.93 79.38
N LEU A 521 -27.03 -75.11 79.94
CA LEU A 521 -28.37 -75.38 80.51
C LEU A 521 -28.41 -75.91 81.96
N ASN A 522 -27.63 -75.34 82.91
CA ASN A 522 -27.28 -76.06 84.16
C ASN A 522 -27.24 -75.26 85.51
N ARG A 523 -28.03 -74.19 85.75
CA ARG A 523 -28.09 -73.53 87.10
C ARG A 523 -29.33 -72.65 87.42
N GLN A 524 -29.87 -72.76 88.65
CA GLN A 524 -31.08 -72.10 89.22
C GLN A 524 -30.91 -71.71 90.73
N GLU A 525 -31.65 -70.66 91.18
CA GLU A 525 -32.45 -70.46 92.45
C GLU A 525 -31.89 -70.24 93.91
N ALA A 526 -32.47 -69.27 94.67
CA ALA A 526 -32.89 -69.30 96.13
C ALA A 526 -33.26 -67.93 96.86
N ASP A 527 -34.51 -67.78 97.37
CA ASP A 527 -35.15 -67.14 98.61
C ASP A 527 -34.71 -65.80 99.35
N ALA A 528 -35.43 -65.21 100.37
CA ALA A 528 -36.78 -64.53 100.47
C ALA A 528 -37.20 -64.04 101.94
N ARG A 529 -37.75 -62.79 102.18
CA ARG A 529 -38.88 -62.37 103.15
C ARG A 529 -38.99 -60.88 103.66
N VAL A 530 -40.22 -60.28 103.57
CA VAL A 530 -40.99 -59.37 104.52
C VAL A 530 -40.42 -57.99 105.04
N ALA A 531 -41.11 -56.85 105.30
CA ALA A 531 -42.32 -56.10 104.80
C ALA A 531 -43.40 -55.58 105.85
N ALA A 532 -43.42 -54.30 106.32
CA ALA A 532 -44.58 -53.65 107.05
C ALA A 532 -44.58 -52.08 107.27
N GLU A 533 -44.83 -51.23 106.26
CA GLU A 533 -44.97 -49.73 106.45
C GLU A 533 -46.02 -49.05 105.52
N ASN A 534 -47.17 -49.69 105.28
CA ASN A 534 -47.79 -49.64 103.94
C ASN A 534 -49.18 -48.99 103.79
N LEU A 535 -49.54 -47.95 104.55
CA LEU A 535 -50.88 -47.31 104.44
C LEU A 535 -50.93 -45.80 104.14
N ARG A 536 -49.85 -45.03 104.37
CA ARG A 536 -49.90 -43.55 104.29
C ARG A 536 -49.56 -42.96 102.90
N VAL A 537 -48.93 -43.75 102.02
CA VAL A 537 -48.44 -43.27 100.71
C VAL A 537 -49.52 -43.25 99.62
N ARG A 538 -50.53 -44.13 99.67
CA ARG A 538 -51.52 -44.27 98.58
C ARG A 538 -52.32 -42.98 98.29
N MET A 539 -52.75 -42.25 99.31
CA MET A 539 -53.60 -41.06 99.15
C MET A 539 -52.89 -39.86 98.52
N ALA A 540 -51.54 -39.82 98.50
CA ALA A 540 -50.79 -38.70 97.94
C ALA A 540 -50.65 -38.77 96.40
N LEU A 541 -50.79 -39.96 95.81
CA LEU A 541 -50.54 -40.18 94.38
C LEU A 541 -51.79 -39.95 93.50
N ASP A 542 -53.00 -40.03 94.07
CA ASP A 542 -54.26 -39.87 93.34
C ASP A 542 -54.58 -38.41 92.94
N THR A 543 -53.84 -37.42 93.45
CA THR A 543 -54.05 -35.99 93.19
C THR A 543 -53.05 -35.37 92.20
N VAL A 544 -52.18 -36.18 91.58
CA VAL A 544 -51.14 -35.71 90.65
C VAL A 544 -51.61 -35.90 89.21
N ASN A 545 -51.65 -34.80 88.42
CA ASN A 545 -52.10 -34.79 87.01
C ASN A 545 -51.15 -35.53 86.03
N THR A 546 -50.07 -36.13 86.53
CA THR A 546 -49.13 -36.94 85.74
C THR A 546 -49.61 -38.40 85.74
N PRO A 547 -49.69 -39.08 84.59
CA PRO A 547 -49.88 -40.53 84.52
C PRO A 547 -48.78 -41.30 85.28
N VAL A 548 -49.11 -41.90 86.44
CA VAL A 548 -48.15 -42.62 87.30
C VAL A 548 -48.65 -44.03 87.65
N ARG A 549 -47.75 -45.01 87.56
CA ARG A 549 -47.89 -46.36 88.13
C ARG A 549 -46.85 -46.65 89.19
N ILE A 550 -47.16 -47.62 90.07
CA ILE A 550 -46.18 -48.39 90.83
C ILE A 550 -46.40 -49.88 90.53
N ALA A 551 -45.34 -50.59 90.19
CA ALA A 551 -45.33 -52.05 90.05
C ALA A 551 -44.24 -52.66 90.94
N ASP A 552 -44.46 -53.89 91.42
CA ASP A 552 -43.47 -54.64 92.20
C ASP A 552 -42.33 -55.21 91.33
N ASN A 553 -41.48 -56.06 91.92
CA ASN A 553 -40.32 -56.64 91.23
C ASN A 553 -40.70 -57.61 90.09
N ASP A 554 -41.84 -58.31 90.20
CA ASP A 554 -42.38 -59.18 89.16
C ASP A 554 -43.18 -58.39 88.11
N GLY A 555 -43.19 -57.06 88.24
CA GLY A 555 -43.92 -56.14 87.37
C GLY A 555 -45.43 -56.19 87.54
N LYS A 556 -45.96 -56.80 88.60
CA LYS A 556 -47.40 -56.70 88.91
C LYS A 556 -47.71 -55.27 89.33
N VAL A 557 -48.70 -54.66 88.67
CA VAL A 557 -49.14 -53.29 88.94
C VAL A 557 -49.85 -53.25 90.28
N ILE A 558 -49.20 -52.69 91.30
CA ILE A 558 -49.76 -52.57 92.66
C ILE A 558 -50.52 -51.25 92.86
N TYR A 559 -50.31 -50.27 91.99
CA TYR A 559 -51.01 -48.99 91.99
C TYR A 559 -50.92 -48.32 90.60
N ALA A 560 -51.99 -47.64 90.19
CA ALA A 560 -52.01 -46.72 89.05
C ALA A 560 -53.01 -45.60 89.34
N ASN A 561 -52.64 -44.34 89.09
CA ASN A 561 -53.54 -43.21 89.30
C ASN A 561 -54.55 -43.04 88.15
N GLN A 562 -55.57 -42.20 88.37
CA GLN A 562 -56.66 -42.02 87.39
C GLN A 562 -56.19 -41.46 86.05
N GLU A 563 -55.12 -40.66 86.01
CA GLU A 563 -54.53 -40.15 84.78
C GLU A 563 -53.93 -41.25 83.93
N LEU A 564 -53.15 -42.17 84.53
CA LEU A 564 -52.63 -43.32 83.79
C LEU A 564 -53.75 -44.25 83.33
N LEU A 565 -54.76 -44.52 84.15
CA LEU A 565 -55.93 -45.29 83.71
C LEU A 565 -56.66 -44.60 82.54
N THR A 566 -56.70 -43.27 82.50
CA THR A 566 -57.30 -42.51 81.39
C THR A 566 -56.47 -42.57 80.10
N VAL A 567 -55.14 -42.51 80.21
CA VAL A 567 -54.24 -42.79 79.07
C VAL A 567 -54.43 -44.21 78.56
N LEU A 568 -54.46 -45.19 79.46
CA LEU A 568 -54.61 -46.60 79.09
C LEU A 568 -55.97 -46.90 78.44
N ARG A 569 -57.09 -46.32 78.92
CA ARG A 569 -58.41 -46.44 78.25
C ARG A 569 -58.37 -45.96 76.80
N ARG A 570 -57.59 -44.91 76.50
CA ARG A 570 -57.46 -44.36 75.14
C ARG A 570 -56.72 -45.31 74.19
N ILE A 571 -55.76 -46.09 74.68
CA ILE A 571 -54.98 -47.06 73.89
C ILE A 571 -55.41 -48.52 74.09
N GLU A 572 -56.39 -48.78 74.95
CA GLU A 572 -56.87 -50.12 75.30
C GLU A 572 -57.31 -50.94 74.09
N SER A 573 -57.98 -50.33 73.12
CA SER A 573 -58.40 -50.99 71.87
C SER A 573 -57.22 -51.42 70.99
N THR A 574 -56.07 -50.76 71.09
CA THR A 574 -54.82 -51.17 70.42
C THR A 574 -54.05 -52.18 71.25
N LEU A 575 -53.97 -52.00 72.57
CA LEU A 575 -53.34 -52.95 73.49
C LEU A 575 -54.05 -54.31 73.47
N ARG A 576 -55.38 -54.35 73.34
CA ARG A 576 -56.16 -55.59 73.14
C ARG A 576 -55.82 -56.34 71.85
N LYS A 577 -55.21 -55.70 70.84
CA LYS A 577 -54.71 -56.40 69.64
C LYS A 577 -53.40 -57.15 69.92
N GLN A 578 -52.62 -56.69 70.89
CA GLN A 578 -51.36 -57.32 71.31
C GLN A 578 -51.58 -58.32 72.45
N ASN A 579 -52.48 -58.00 73.39
CA ASN A 579 -52.88 -58.87 74.49
C ASN A 579 -54.43 -58.87 74.60
N PRO A 580 -55.13 -59.87 74.02
CA PRO A 580 -56.59 -59.91 73.97
C PRO A 580 -57.31 -59.93 75.33
N GLN A 581 -56.62 -60.25 76.43
CA GLN A 581 -57.20 -60.24 77.78
C GLN A 581 -56.95 -58.92 78.54
N PHE A 582 -56.33 -57.92 77.91
CA PHE A 582 -56.09 -56.63 78.54
C PHE A 582 -57.40 -55.84 78.77
N SER A 583 -57.69 -55.51 80.03
CA SER A 583 -58.73 -54.58 80.44
C SER A 583 -58.13 -53.53 81.38
N VAL A 584 -58.54 -52.27 81.25
CA VAL A 584 -58.05 -51.20 82.12
C VAL A 584 -58.66 -51.28 83.52
N GLU A 585 -59.89 -51.76 83.66
CA GLU A 585 -60.50 -52.08 84.96
C GLU A 585 -59.71 -53.16 85.71
N GLY A 586 -59.12 -54.11 84.97
CA GLY A 586 -58.22 -55.12 85.50
C GLY A 586 -56.75 -54.71 85.61
N PHE A 587 -56.37 -53.48 85.22
CA PHE A 587 -54.97 -53.10 85.09
C PHE A 587 -54.22 -53.15 86.43
N VAL A 588 -54.80 -52.57 87.49
CA VAL A 588 -54.25 -52.68 88.85
C VAL A 588 -54.50 -54.09 89.37
N GLY A 589 -53.43 -54.82 89.64
CA GLY A 589 -53.42 -56.25 89.95
C GLY A 589 -52.95 -57.15 88.79
N SER A 590 -52.89 -56.63 87.56
CA SER A 590 -52.33 -57.34 86.39
C SER A 590 -50.82 -57.10 86.22
N SER A 591 -50.20 -57.79 85.24
CA SER A 591 -48.79 -57.56 84.90
C SER A 591 -48.62 -56.31 84.03
N ILE A 592 -47.62 -55.48 84.34
CA ILE A 592 -47.20 -54.36 83.51
C ILE A 592 -46.67 -54.80 82.14
N GLY A 593 -46.18 -56.04 82.05
CA GLY A 593 -45.80 -56.67 80.78
C GLY A 593 -46.94 -56.67 79.75
N ASN A 594 -48.20 -56.66 80.21
CA ASN A 594 -49.38 -56.62 79.34
C ASN A 594 -49.50 -55.35 78.49
N LEU A 595 -48.73 -54.29 78.78
CA LEU A 595 -48.67 -53.08 77.95
C LEU A 595 -47.71 -53.21 76.75
N TYR A 596 -46.88 -54.26 76.71
CA TYR A 596 -45.81 -54.42 75.74
C TYR A 596 -46.03 -55.70 74.93
N GLY A 597 -45.69 -55.67 73.62
CA GLY A 597 -45.87 -56.83 72.73
C GLY A 597 -45.02 -58.06 73.06
N ASP A 598 -43.92 -57.89 73.80
CA ASP A 598 -43.20 -58.96 74.49
C ASP A 598 -43.24 -58.65 76.00
N PRO A 599 -44.23 -59.18 76.74
CA PRO A 599 -44.35 -59.00 78.17
C PRO A 599 -43.08 -59.44 78.92
N ASP A 600 -42.46 -60.54 78.51
CA ASP A 600 -41.32 -61.12 79.20
C ASP A 600 -40.05 -60.27 79.00
N ALA A 601 -39.83 -59.70 77.81
CA ALA A 601 -38.72 -58.76 77.58
C ALA A 601 -38.95 -57.39 78.23
N ALA A 602 -40.20 -56.96 78.41
CA ALA A 602 -40.50 -55.77 79.18
C ALA A 602 -40.22 -55.99 80.67
N LEU A 603 -40.62 -57.13 81.22
CA LEU A 603 -40.34 -57.53 82.60
C LEU A 603 -38.82 -57.69 82.84
N ARG A 604 -38.09 -58.38 81.95
CA ARG A 604 -36.61 -58.48 82.00
C ARG A 604 -35.94 -57.10 81.99
N ARG A 605 -36.40 -56.16 81.16
CA ARG A 605 -35.86 -54.78 81.13
C ARG A 605 -36.14 -54.02 82.41
N LEU A 606 -37.38 -54.07 82.92
CA LEU A 606 -37.74 -53.43 84.18
C LEU A 606 -36.86 -53.97 85.32
N ALA A 607 -36.68 -55.28 85.42
CA ALA A 607 -35.84 -55.92 86.45
C ALA A 607 -34.38 -55.41 86.47
N GLY A 608 -33.82 -55.03 85.32
CA GLY A 608 -32.46 -54.47 85.21
C GLY A 608 -32.31 -53.00 85.61
N ILE A 609 -33.40 -52.27 85.91
CA ILE A 609 -33.35 -50.84 86.25
C ILE A 609 -32.90 -50.64 87.71
N THR A 610 -31.67 -50.14 87.89
CA THR A 610 -31.02 -49.84 89.18
C THR A 610 -30.91 -48.34 89.50
N THR A 611 -31.10 -47.46 88.51
CA THR A 611 -31.18 -45.99 88.65
C THR A 611 -32.39 -45.45 87.88
N THR A 612 -32.74 -44.17 87.98
CA THR A 612 -33.79 -43.58 87.12
C THR A 612 -33.39 -43.68 85.65
N VAL A 613 -34.28 -44.24 84.83
CA VAL A 613 -34.11 -44.42 83.38
C VAL A 613 -35.22 -43.66 82.65
N ASP A 614 -34.82 -42.73 81.80
CA ASP A 614 -35.68 -41.98 80.87
C ASP A 614 -35.60 -42.65 79.50
N THR A 615 -36.71 -43.21 79.00
CA THR A 615 -36.75 -43.93 77.73
C THR A 615 -37.96 -43.49 76.91
N VAL A 616 -37.73 -43.17 75.64
CA VAL A 616 -38.82 -43.01 74.66
C VAL A 616 -39.17 -44.39 74.09
N MET A 617 -40.43 -44.81 74.20
CA MET A 617 -40.92 -46.13 73.84
C MET A 617 -42.31 -46.07 73.20
N ASP A 618 -42.56 -46.89 72.18
CA ASP A 618 -43.89 -47.04 71.59
C ASP A 618 -44.73 -48.03 72.40
N ILE A 619 -45.92 -47.60 72.80
CA ILE A 619 -46.86 -48.39 73.60
C ILE A 619 -48.27 -48.16 73.06
N GLY A 620 -48.89 -49.23 72.55
CA GLY A 620 -50.21 -49.15 71.95
C GLY A 620 -50.30 -48.31 70.66
N GLY A 621 -49.19 -48.15 69.91
CA GLY A 621 -49.14 -47.36 68.68
C GLY A 621 -48.98 -45.86 68.92
N ARG A 622 -48.40 -45.48 70.06
CA ARG A 622 -48.10 -44.11 70.47
C ARG A 622 -46.74 -44.07 71.13
N THR A 623 -45.96 -43.05 70.80
CA THR A 623 -44.61 -42.83 71.34
C THR A 623 -44.68 -42.03 72.64
N PHE A 624 -44.46 -42.73 73.77
CA PHE A 624 -44.39 -42.12 75.09
C PHE A 624 -42.93 -41.96 75.53
N ARG A 625 -42.60 -40.81 76.13
CA ARG A 625 -41.46 -40.70 77.04
C ARG A 625 -41.90 -41.27 78.38
N VAL A 626 -41.23 -42.33 78.84
CA VAL A 626 -41.52 -43.03 80.09
C VAL A 626 -40.30 -42.94 81.00
N VAL A 627 -40.44 -42.23 82.11
CA VAL A 627 -39.42 -42.10 83.14
C VAL A 627 -39.70 -43.15 84.21
N THR A 628 -38.82 -44.14 84.32
CA THR A 628 -38.94 -45.25 85.28
C THR A 628 -37.89 -45.13 86.36
N THR A 629 -38.32 -44.99 87.62
CA THR A 629 -37.45 -44.88 88.80
C THR A 629 -37.62 -46.11 89.69
N PRO A 630 -36.54 -46.80 90.09
CA PRO A 630 -36.62 -47.92 91.02
C PRO A 630 -36.97 -47.41 92.43
N VAL A 631 -37.88 -48.11 93.11
CA VAL A 631 -38.17 -47.88 94.52
C VAL A 631 -37.24 -48.76 95.34
N LEU A 632 -36.49 -48.18 96.28
CA LEU A 632 -35.57 -48.90 97.16
C LEU A 632 -36.08 -48.93 98.61
N ASN A 633 -35.73 -49.96 99.37
CA ASN A 633 -35.92 -50.01 100.82
C ASN A 633 -34.78 -49.26 101.56
N ALA A 634 -34.89 -49.17 102.89
CA ALA A 634 -33.89 -48.50 103.73
C ALA A 634 -32.50 -49.18 103.76
N GLN A 635 -32.39 -50.38 103.17
CA GLN A 635 -31.17 -51.18 103.03
C GLN A 635 -30.58 -51.09 101.61
N GLY A 636 -31.24 -50.37 100.69
CA GLY A 636 -30.80 -50.20 99.30
C GLY A 636 -31.30 -51.28 98.33
N GLU A 637 -32.09 -52.24 98.79
CA GLU A 637 -32.66 -53.29 97.94
C GLU A 637 -33.92 -52.79 97.21
N ARG A 638 -34.10 -53.22 95.97
CA ARG A 638 -35.18 -52.76 95.11
C ARG A 638 -36.52 -53.43 95.45
N LEU A 639 -37.54 -52.63 95.72
CA LEU A 639 -38.92 -53.03 96.03
C LEU A 639 -39.85 -53.04 94.81
N GLY A 640 -39.49 -52.31 93.75
CA GLY A 640 -40.32 -52.18 92.54
C GLY A 640 -39.91 -51.00 91.65
N THR A 641 -40.84 -50.52 90.82
CA THR A 641 -40.66 -49.31 89.99
C THR A 641 -41.86 -48.37 90.07
N VAL A 642 -41.58 -47.07 90.15
CA VAL A 642 -42.50 -46.00 89.75
C VAL A 642 -42.27 -45.70 88.27
N GLY A 643 -43.34 -45.53 87.49
CA GLY A 643 -43.25 -45.12 86.09
C GLY A 643 -44.16 -43.93 85.80
N GLU A 644 -43.56 -42.82 85.33
CA GLU A 644 -44.22 -41.59 84.84
C GLU A 644 -44.22 -41.58 83.31
N TRP A 645 -45.33 -41.14 82.69
CA TRP A 645 -45.54 -41.20 81.23
C TRP A 645 -45.95 -39.85 80.63
N GLN A 646 -45.37 -39.51 79.48
CA GLN A 646 -45.68 -38.32 78.68
C GLN A 646 -45.78 -38.68 77.19
N ASP A 647 -46.91 -38.44 76.54
CA ASP A 647 -47.07 -38.67 75.09
C ASP A 647 -46.25 -37.64 74.28
N ARG A 648 -45.47 -38.11 73.30
CA ARG A 648 -44.66 -37.28 72.38
C ARG A 648 -44.88 -37.63 70.90
N THR A 649 -45.89 -38.45 70.59
CA THR A 649 -46.13 -39.01 69.25
C THR A 649 -46.15 -37.95 68.15
N ASP A 650 -46.96 -36.91 68.34
CA ASP A 650 -47.23 -35.90 67.31
C ASP A 650 -46.03 -34.96 67.07
N GLN A 651 -45.18 -34.78 68.09
CA GLN A 651 -43.99 -33.91 68.00
C GLN A 651 -42.90 -34.52 67.10
N ILE A 652 -42.57 -35.80 67.31
CA ILE A 652 -41.46 -36.47 66.60
C ILE A 652 -41.80 -36.67 65.11
N ALA A 653 -43.09 -36.81 64.77
CA ALA A 653 -43.54 -36.82 63.39
C ALA A 653 -43.24 -35.49 62.68
N ALA A 654 -43.63 -34.36 63.27
CA ALA A 654 -43.40 -33.04 62.70
C ALA A 654 -41.90 -32.70 62.52
N GLU A 655 -41.05 -33.05 63.50
CA GLU A 655 -39.60 -32.83 63.43
C GLU A 655 -38.96 -33.55 62.21
N ARG A 656 -39.42 -34.77 61.88
CA ARG A 656 -38.91 -35.53 60.73
C ARG A 656 -39.34 -34.97 59.38
N GLU A 657 -40.60 -34.55 59.26
CA GLU A 657 -41.12 -33.97 58.02
C GLU A 657 -40.36 -32.67 57.66
N ILE A 658 -40.12 -31.80 58.66
CA ILE A 658 -39.40 -30.52 58.46
C ILE A 658 -37.95 -30.77 58.03
N ALA A 659 -37.26 -31.73 58.64
CA ALA A 659 -35.89 -32.08 58.25
C ALA A 659 -35.81 -32.56 56.80
N ALA A 660 -36.81 -33.29 56.31
CA ALA A 660 -36.89 -33.73 54.92
C ALA A 660 -37.12 -32.55 53.94
N LEU A 661 -38.03 -31.62 54.26
CA LEU A 661 -38.25 -30.41 53.44
C LEU A 661 -36.97 -29.57 53.33
N VAL A 662 -36.29 -29.33 54.45
CA VAL A 662 -35.06 -28.51 54.47
C VAL A 662 -33.93 -29.19 53.69
N ALA A 663 -33.79 -30.51 53.78
CA ALA A 663 -32.79 -31.25 52.99
C ALA A 663 -33.09 -31.17 51.48
N ALA A 664 -34.34 -31.32 51.07
CA ALA A 664 -34.76 -31.18 49.67
C ALA A 664 -34.46 -29.76 49.14
N ALA A 665 -34.91 -28.73 49.86
CA ALA A 665 -34.65 -27.34 49.48
C ALA A 665 -33.15 -26.99 49.41
N ALA A 666 -32.34 -27.51 50.35
CA ALA A 666 -30.88 -27.33 50.35
C ALA A 666 -30.18 -28.04 49.17
N SER A 667 -30.77 -29.12 48.64
CA SER A 667 -30.33 -29.79 47.41
C SER A 667 -30.86 -29.16 46.11
N GLY A 668 -31.68 -28.10 46.21
CA GLY A 668 -32.31 -27.43 45.07
C GLY A 668 -33.68 -27.99 44.65
N ASP A 669 -34.18 -29.05 45.30
CA ASP A 669 -35.57 -29.50 45.11
C ASP A 669 -36.52 -28.63 45.96
N LEU A 670 -37.01 -27.56 45.33
CA LEU A 670 -38.03 -26.68 45.89
C LEU A 670 -39.46 -27.17 45.61
N THR A 671 -39.67 -28.39 45.09
CA THR A 671 -41.03 -28.89 44.78
C THR A 671 -41.73 -29.56 45.97
N GLN A 672 -40.96 -30.00 46.97
CA GLN A 672 -41.47 -30.66 48.18
C GLN A 672 -42.33 -29.72 49.04
N ARG A 673 -43.35 -30.27 49.71
CA ARG A 673 -44.24 -29.54 50.64
C ARG A 673 -44.55 -30.39 51.87
N LEU A 674 -44.69 -29.75 53.02
CA LEU A 674 -45.16 -30.36 54.27
C LEU A 674 -46.68 -30.57 54.22
N SER A 675 -47.17 -31.70 54.73
CA SER A 675 -48.61 -31.89 54.91
C SER A 675 -49.13 -31.05 56.07
N VAL A 676 -50.17 -30.25 55.83
CA VAL A 676 -50.89 -29.49 56.87
C VAL A 676 -52.01 -30.34 57.51
N GLU A 677 -52.41 -31.43 56.84
CA GLU A 677 -53.53 -32.28 57.28
C GLU A 677 -53.21 -32.99 58.61
N GLY A 678 -54.15 -32.94 59.56
CA GLY A 678 -54.00 -33.49 60.91
C GLY A 678 -53.16 -32.66 61.88
N LYS A 679 -52.47 -31.60 61.44
CA LYS A 679 -51.69 -30.71 62.31
C LYS A 679 -52.58 -29.62 62.93
N THR A 680 -52.32 -29.25 64.18
CA THR A 680 -53.06 -28.17 64.89
C THR A 680 -52.11 -27.26 65.67
N GLY A 681 -52.55 -26.03 65.93
CA GLY A 681 -51.75 -25.02 66.62
C GLY A 681 -50.43 -24.71 65.89
N PHE A 682 -49.35 -24.59 66.66
CA PHE A 682 -48.02 -24.19 66.17
C PHE A 682 -47.52 -24.99 64.96
N TYR A 683 -47.71 -26.31 64.94
CA TYR A 683 -47.20 -27.16 63.86
C TYR A 683 -47.90 -26.94 62.52
N ALA A 684 -49.18 -26.53 62.53
CA ALA A 684 -49.90 -26.18 61.30
C ALA A 684 -49.37 -24.85 60.72
N THR A 685 -49.27 -23.81 61.57
CA THR A 685 -48.73 -22.50 61.17
C THR A 685 -47.30 -22.58 60.65
N MET A 686 -46.45 -23.42 61.26
CA MET A 686 -45.08 -23.64 60.83
C MET A 686 -44.99 -24.40 59.50
N ALA A 687 -45.82 -25.42 59.29
CA ALA A 687 -45.86 -26.15 58.02
C ALA A 687 -46.31 -25.26 56.86
N ASP A 688 -47.34 -24.43 57.10
CA ASP A 688 -47.87 -23.47 56.12
C ASP A 688 -46.85 -22.38 55.76
N GLY A 689 -46.20 -21.77 56.76
CA GLY A 689 -45.15 -20.77 56.54
C GLY A 689 -43.91 -21.31 55.81
N LEU A 690 -43.50 -22.55 56.08
CA LEU A 690 -42.42 -23.21 55.34
C LEU A 690 -42.81 -23.53 53.89
N ASN A 691 -44.04 -24.01 53.67
CA ASN A 691 -44.58 -24.23 52.32
C ASN A 691 -44.65 -22.94 51.51
N GLN A 692 -45.07 -21.83 52.14
CA GLN A 692 -45.13 -20.52 51.51
C GLN A 692 -43.73 -20.03 51.11
N LEU A 693 -42.74 -20.12 52.01
CA LEU A 693 -41.35 -19.71 51.73
C LEU A 693 -40.73 -20.49 50.57
N VAL A 694 -40.89 -21.81 50.56
CA VAL A 694 -40.38 -22.67 49.48
C VAL A 694 -41.11 -22.37 48.17
N GLY A 695 -42.44 -22.18 48.20
CA GLY A 695 -43.23 -21.80 47.03
C GLY A 695 -42.80 -20.47 46.41
N THR A 696 -42.73 -19.39 47.19
CA THR A 696 -42.28 -18.08 46.68
C THR A 696 -40.85 -18.13 46.12
N THR A 697 -39.97 -18.93 46.71
CA THR A 697 -38.59 -19.12 46.21
C THR A 697 -38.59 -19.89 44.89
N GLN A 698 -39.41 -20.93 44.77
CA GLN A 698 -39.56 -21.71 43.54
C GLN A 698 -40.09 -20.83 42.40
N ASP A 699 -41.21 -20.14 42.61
CA ASP A 699 -41.89 -19.35 41.58
C ASP A 699 -41.00 -18.24 41.03
N ALA A 700 -40.21 -17.58 41.90
CA ALA A 700 -39.26 -16.54 41.53
C ALA A 700 -38.10 -17.06 40.66
N LEU A 701 -37.53 -18.21 41.03
CA LEU A 701 -36.44 -18.83 40.28
C LEU A 701 -36.93 -19.42 38.96
N ASP A 702 -38.06 -20.12 38.95
CA ASP A 702 -38.67 -20.67 37.73
C ASP A 702 -39.03 -19.56 36.73
N ALA A 703 -39.56 -18.42 37.21
CA ALA A 703 -39.85 -17.27 36.35
C ALA A 703 -38.59 -16.69 35.70
N THR A 704 -37.50 -16.57 36.46
CA THR A 704 -36.23 -16.02 35.97
C THR A 704 -35.51 -17.01 35.04
N LEU A 705 -35.48 -18.30 35.40
CA LEU A 705 -34.85 -19.36 34.61
C LEU A 705 -35.51 -19.55 33.24
N ARG A 706 -36.85 -19.48 33.16
CA ARG A 706 -37.56 -19.55 31.86
C ARG A 706 -37.11 -18.44 30.90
N VAL A 707 -36.94 -17.22 31.41
CA VAL A 707 -36.55 -16.07 30.58
C VAL A 707 -35.07 -16.15 30.21
N LEU A 708 -34.18 -16.47 31.15
CA LEU A 708 -32.75 -16.65 30.85
C LEU A 708 -32.49 -17.79 29.86
N ALA A 709 -33.27 -18.88 29.92
CA ALA A 709 -33.19 -19.97 28.94
C ALA A 709 -33.62 -19.53 27.52
N ARG A 710 -34.54 -18.58 27.40
CA ARG A 710 -34.94 -17.97 26.12
C ARG A 710 -33.87 -17.02 25.57
N VAL A 711 -33.32 -16.16 26.45
CA VAL A 711 -32.20 -15.27 26.11
C VAL A 711 -30.98 -16.07 25.64
N ALA A 712 -30.67 -17.20 26.29
CA ALA A 712 -29.58 -18.09 25.87
C ALA A 712 -29.82 -18.79 24.52
N GLN A 713 -31.07 -18.82 24.03
CA GLN A 713 -31.46 -19.30 22.70
C GLN A 713 -31.55 -18.16 21.67
N GLY A 714 -31.16 -16.93 22.03
CA GLY A 714 -31.25 -15.74 21.18
C GLY A 714 -32.61 -15.02 21.23
N ASP A 715 -33.59 -15.53 21.97
CA ASP A 715 -34.91 -14.88 22.11
C ASP A 715 -34.85 -13.74 23.14
N LEU A 716 -34.71 -12.51 22.63
CA LEU A 716 -34.69 -11.27 23.41
C LEU A 716 -36.08 -10.64 23.54
N THR A 717 -37.17 -11.33 23.16
CA THR A 717 -38.55 -10.82 23.26
C THR A 717 -39.15 -10.99 24.65
N GLN A 718 -38.60 -11.91 25.44
CA GLN A 718 -39.16 -12.35 26.73
C GLN A 718 -38.72 -11.45 27.89
N THR A 719 -39.56 -11.31 28.91
CA THR A 719 -39.24 -10.61 30.16
C THR A 719 -39.84 -11.35 31.37
N VAL A 720 -39.29 -11.12 32.56
CA VAL A 720 -39.81 -11.66 33.82
C VAL A 720 -40.97 -10.79 34.28
N GLU A 721 -42.20 -11.23 34.01
CA GLU A 721 -43.42 -10.46 34.34
C GLU A 721 -43.84 -10.57 35.82
N ALA A 722 -43.49 -11.66 36.50
CA ALA A 722 -43.94 -11.99 37.86
C ALA A 722 -43.78 -10.84 38.87
N GLU A 723 -44.75 -10.64 39.77
CA GLU A 723 -44.62 -9.69 40.87
C GLU A 723 -43.80 -10.32 42.01
N LEU A 724 -42.57 -9.85 42.17
CA LEU A 724 -41.59 -10.38 43.11
C LEU A 724 -41.13 -9.27 44.06
N GLY A 725 -41.17 -9.55 45.37
CA GLY A 725 -40.75 -8.61 46.41
C GLY A 725 -39.28 -8.80 46.81
N GLY A 726 -38.68 -7.74 47.38
CA GLY A 726 -37.32 -7.77 47.93
C GLY A 726 -36.27 -8.15 46.86
N THR A 727 -35.31 -8.99 47.24
CA THR A 727 -34.18 -9.39 46.37
C THR A 727 -34.62 -10.08 45.08
N PHE A 728 -35.75 -10.79 45.08
CA PHE A 728 -36.28 -11.42 43.87
C PHE A 728 -36.87 -10.39 42.87
N GLY A 729 -37.38 -9.26 43.37
CA GLY A 729 -37.75 -8.11 42.53
C GLY A 729 -36.53 -7.51 41.83
N GLN A 730 -35.45 -7.27 42.58
CA GLN A 730 -34.19 -6.78 42.02
C GLN A 730 -33.63 -7.74 40.96
N LEU A 731 -33.67 -9.06 41.19
CA LEU A 731 -33.23 -10.06 40.21
C LEU A 731 -34.04 -9.99 38.90
N LYS A 732 -35.37 -9.80 38.99
CA LYS A 732 -36.25 -9.55 37.84
C LYS A 732 -35.83 -8.27 37.09
N ASP A 733 -35.64 -7.17 37.81
CA ASP A 733 -35.37 -5.86 37.21
C ASP A 733 -33.99 -5.81 36.54
N ASP A 734 -32.96 -6.42 37.15
CA ASP A 734 -31.62 -6.56 36.58
C ASP A 734 -31.61 -7.50 35.36
N THR A 735 -32.38 -8.59 35.40
CA THR A 735 -32.56 -9.51 34.26
C THR A 735 -33.21 -8.79 33.09
N ASN A 736 -34.34 -8.13 33.32
CA ASN A 736 -35.08 -7.39 32.29
C ASN A 736 -34.24 -6.23 31.72
N SER A 737 -33.53 -5.48 32.56
CA SER A 737 -32.62 -4.40 32.12
C SER A 737 -31.47 -4.90 31.26
N THR A 738 -30.96 -6.11 31.53
CA THR A 738 -29.92 -6.74 30.71
C THR A 738 -30.45 -7.13 29.34
N ILE A 739 -31.67 -7.68 29.27
CA ILE A 739 -32.35 -8.03 28.01
C ILE A 739 -32.60 -6.78 27.18
N GLU A 740 -33.08 -5.69 27.79
CA GLU A 740 -33.32 -4.43 27.09
C GLU A 740 -32.05 -3.84 26.46
N ARG A 741 -30.93 -3.85 27.20
CA ARG A 741 -29.63 -3.38 26.69
C ARG A 741 -29.11 -4.26 25.55
N LEU A 742 -29.26 -5.58 25.65
CA LEU A 742 -28.90 -6.48 24.56
C LEU A 742 -29.77 -6.21 23.32
N ARG A 743 -31.09 -6.01 23.51
CA ARG A 743 -32.04 -5.67 22.44
C ARG A 743 -31.67 -4.36 21.74
N GLU A 744 -31.29 -3.32 22.49
CA GLU A 744 -30.81 -2.04 21.92
C GLU A 744 -29.53 -2.23 21.10
N VAL A 745 -28.53 -2.94 21.64
CA VAL A 745 -27.25 -3.17 20.95
C VAL A 745 -27.46 -3.98 19.67
N VAL A 746 -28.21 -5.09 19.73
CA VAL A 746 -28.50 -5.93 18.56
C VAL A 746 -29.26 -5.13 17.49
N GLY A 747 -30.31 -4.38 17.86
CA GLY A 747 -31.06 -3.55 16.91
C GLY A 747 -30.21 -2.47 16.23
N ARG A 748 -29.30 -1.82 16.97
CA ARG A 748 -28.35 -0.85 16.41
C ARG A 748 -27.32 -1.48 15.47
N ILE A 749 -26.93 -2.73 15.70
CA ILE A 749 -26.06 -3.48 14.78
C ILE A 749 -26.84 -3.83 13.51
N THR A 750 -28.11 -4.27 13.60
CA THR A 750 -28.96 -4.51 12.42
C THR A 750 -29.06 -3.24 11.54
N GLU A 751 -29.43 -2.10 12.13
CA GLU A 751 -29.56 -0.82 11.42
C GLU A 751 -28.24 -0.37 10.76
N ALA A 752 -27.11 -0.49 11.47
CA ALA A 752 -25.79 -0.18 10.90
C ALA A 752 -25.42 -1.13 9.76
N THR A 753 -25.81 -2.40 9.84
CA THR A 753 -25.52 -3.42 8.80
C THR A 753 -26.32 -3.16 7.53
N ASP A 754 -27.60 -2.81 7.64
CA ASP A 754 -28.43 -2.42 6.49
C ASP A 754 -27.92 -1.14 5.79
N LEU A 755 -27.44 -0.17 6.56
CA LEU A 755 -26.79 1.03 6.04
C LEU A 755 -25.49 0.71 5.29
N ILE A 756 -24.63 -0.16 5.84
CA ILE A 756 -23.39 -0.59 5.17
C ILE A 756 -23.70 -1.37 3.89
N ASN A 757 -24.66 -2.29 3.91
CA ASN A 757 -25.10 -3.07 2.74
C ASN A 757 -25.66 -2.17 1.63
N THR A 758 -26.40 -1.12 1.99
CA THR A 758 -26.91 -0.12 1.04
C THR A 758 -25.77 0.72 0.45
N ALA A 759 -24.87 1.24 1.29
CA ALA A 759 -23.72 2.02 0.85
C ALA A 759 -22.76 1.21 -0.04
N ALA A 760 -22.52 -0.07 0.28
CA ALA A 760 -21.69 -0.96 -0.53
C ALA A 760 -22.27 -1.15 -1.95
N LYS A 761 -23.59 -1.30 -2.08
CA LYS A 761 -24.28 -1.38 -3.39
C LYS A 761 -24.21 -0.07 -4.17
N GLU A 762 -24.34 1.07 -3.51
CA GLU A 762 -24.17 2.38 -4.15
C GLU A 762 -22.73 2.59 -4.64
N ILE A 763 -21.72 2.17 -3.86
CA ILE A 763 -20.31 2.20 -4.27
C ILE A 763 -20.06 1.26 -5.46
N ALA A 764 -20.58 0.02 -5.44
CA ALA A 764 -20.45 -0.93 -6.55
C ALA A 764 -21.08 -0.39 -7.86
N ALA A 765 -22.25 0.24 -7.76
CA ALA A 765 -22.88 0.91 -8.91
C ALA A 765 -22.06 2.13 -9.38
N GLY A 766 -21.53 2.94 -8.47
CA GLY A 766 -20.67 4.07 -8.78
C GLY A 766 -19.34 3.69 -9.43
N ASN A 767 -18.73 2.58 -9.02
CA ASN A 767 -17.53 2.02 -9.65
C ASN A 767 -17.84 1.48 -11.05
N THR A 768 -19.05 0.96 -11.28
CA THR A 768 -19.48 0.53 -12.63
C THR A 768 -19.59 1.72 -13.59
N ASP A 769 -20.17 2.84 -13.15
CA ASP A 769 -20.19 4.11 -13.91
C ASP A 769 -18.78 4.65 -14.16
N LEU A 770 -17.93 4.63 -13.13
CA LEU A 770 -16.54 5.08 -13.23
C LEU A 770 -15.72 4.20 -14.18
N SER A 771 -15.96 2.88 -14.23
CA SER A 771 -15.36 1.96 -15.20
C SER A 771 -15.72 2.38 -16.62
N SER A 772 -17.02 2.52 -16.92
CA SER A 772 -17.50 2.89 -18.26
C SER A 772 -16.95 4.24 -18.72
N ARG A 773 -16.81 5.21 -17.80
CA ARG A 773 -16.23 6.52 -18.11
C ARG A 773 -14.71 6.49 -18.25
N THR A 774 -14.04 5.57 -17.58
CA THR A 774 -12.59 5.35 -17.74
C THR A 774 -12.29 4.69 -19.09
N GLU A 775 -13.13 3.76 -19.54
CA GLU A 775 -13.08 3.18 -20.90
C GLU A 775 -13.34 4.24 -21.99
N GLU A 776 -14.37 5.09 -21.83
CA GLU A 776 -14.67 6.20 -22.75
C GLU A 776 -13.52 7.22 -22.82
N GLN A 777 -12.90 7.52 -21.66
CA GLN A 777 -11.73 8.39 -21.58
C GLN A 777 -10.50 7.77 -22.25
N ALA A 778 -10.25 6.47 -22.07
CA ALA A 778 -9.16 5.75 -22.73
C ALA A 778 -9.32 5.77 -24.27
N SER A 779 -10.53 5.50 -24.78
CA SER A 779 -10.82 5.59 -26.21
C SER A 779 -10.64 7.01 -26.76
N SER A 780 -11.04 8.04 -26.00
CA SER A 780 -10.84 9.45 -26.36
C SER A 780 -9.36 9.84 -26.39
N LEU A 781 -8.54 9.29 -25.48
CA LEU A 781 -7.09 9.48 -25.45
C LEU A 781 -6.41 8.79 -26.62
N GLU A 782 -6.85 7.59 -27.01
CA GLU A 782 -6.33 6.85 -28.18
C GLU A 782 -6.58 7.62 -29.48
N GLU A 783 -7.79 8.15 -29.70
CA GLU A 783 -8.11 9.01 -30.85
C GLU A 783 -7.30 10.33 -30.83
N THR A 784 -7.11 10.91 -29.64
CA THR A 784 -6.28 12.11 -29.46
C THR A 784 -4.80 11.84 -29.77
N ALA A 785 -4.26 10.70 -29.33
CA ALA A 785 -2.88 10.30 -29.58
C ALA A 785 -2.64 10.06 -31.07
N SER A 786 -3.54 9.33 -31.74
CA SER A 786 -3.50 9.11 -33.19
C SER A 786 -3.55 10.43 -33.97
N SER A 787 -4.44 11.35 -33.57
CA SER A 787 -4.53 12.70 -34.15
C SER A 787 -3.24 13.51 -33.95
N MET A 788 -2.58 13.36 -32.80
CA MET A 788 -1.30 14.03 -32.52
C MET A 788 -0.14 13.47 -33.35
N GLU A 789 -0.12 12.15 -33.62
CA GLU A 789 0.86 11.55 -34.55
C GLU A 789 0.68 12.07 -35.99
N GLU A 790 -0.56 12.14 -36.48
CA GLU A 790 -0.87 12.68 -37.81
C GLU A 790 -0.52 14.19 -37.91
N LEU A 791 -0.82 14.97 -36.87
CA LEU A 791 -0.45 16.37 -36.79
C LEU A 791 1.07 16.57 -36.74
N ASN A 792 1.80 15.77 -35.95
CA ASN A 792 3.27 15.86 -35.89
C ASN A 792 3.91 15.51 -37.24
N SER A 793 3.42 14.46 -37.90
CA SER A 793 3.82 14.08 -39.26
C SER A 793 3.59 15.23 -40.26
N THR A 794 2.41 15.84 -40.23
CA THR A 794 2.02 16.97 -41.10
C THR A 794 2.87 18.21 -40.83
N VAL A 795 3.14 18.55 -39.57
CA VAL A 795 3.99 19.69 -39.18
C VAL A 795 5.45 19.47 -39.58
N LYS A 796 5.98 18.26 -39.42
CA LYS A 796 7.31 17.88 -39.90
C LYS A 796 7.40 17.99 -41.43
N GLN A 797 6.40 17.48 -42.15
CA GLN A 797 6.32 17.62 -43.60
C GLN A 797 6.22 19.09 -44.04
N ASN A 798 5.50 19.94 -43.30
CA ASN A 798 5.45 21.38 -43.57
C ASN A 798 6.80 22.08 -43.38
N ALA A 799 7.56 21.75 -42.33
CA ALA A 799 8.91 22.25 -42.15
C ALA A 799 9.86 21.83 -43.30
N GLU A 800 9.71 20.60 -43.78
CA GLU A 800 10.52 20.05 -44.88
C GLU A 800 10.14 20.65 -46.24
N ASN A 801 8.84 20.81 -46.50
CA ASN A 801 8.30 21.57 -47.64
C ASN A 801 8.79 23.03 -47.63
N ALA A 802 8.84 23.67 -46.47
CA ALA A 802 9.40 25.02 -46.33
C ALA A 802 10.89 25.05 -46.67
N ASN A 803 11.70 24.10 -46.20
CA ASN A 803 13.12 24.00 -46.60
C ASN A 803 13.30 23.81 -48.12
N GLN A 804 12.45 23.00 -48.77
CA GLN A 804 12.45 22.86 -50.23
C GLN A 804 12.05 24.16 -50.94
N ALA A 805 11.00 24.84 -50.49
CA ALA A 805 10.57 26.12 -51.05
C ALA A 805 11.61 27.24 -50.85
N ASN A 806 12.33 27.26 -49.73
CA ASN A 806 13.41 28.21 -49.48
C ASN A 806 14.59 27.96 -50.43
N THR A 807 14.93 26.69 -50.63
CA THR A 807 15.94 26.27 -51.62
C THR A 807 15.54 26.72 -53.02
N LEU A 808 14.30 26.45 -53.45
CA LEU A 808 13.77 26.85 -54.75
C LEU A 808 13.75 28.38 -54.94
N ALA A 809 13.38 29.13 -53.90
CA ALA A 809 13.42 30.60 -53.91
C ALA A 809 14.86 31.11 -54.07
N ARG A 810 15.85 30.49 -53.41
CA ARG A 810 17.27 30.82 -53.56
C ARG A 810 17.78 30.57 -54.99
N THR A 811 17.50 29.40 -55.58
CA THR A 811 17.93 29.09 -56.96
C THR A 811 17.25 29.99 -57.99
N SER A 812 15.97 30.32 -57.77
CA SER A 812 15.22 31.26 -58.61
C SER A 812 15.77 32.68 -58.52
N ASN A 813 16.18 33.12 -57.32
CA ASN A 813 16.84 34.39 -57.08
C ASN A 813 18.21 34.46 -57.77
N GLU A 814 19.01 33.39 -57.73
CA GLU A 814 20.27 33.29 -58.48
C GLU A 814 20.07 33.40 -60.00
N ALA A 815 19.04 32.76 -60.54
CA ALA A 815 18.65 32.89 -61.94
C ALA A 815 18.20 34.32 -62.30
N ALA A 816 17.46 34.99 -61.41
CA ALA A 816 17.03 36.38 -61.59
C ALA A 816 18.22 37.36 -61.56
N VAL A 817 19.16 37.20 -60.62
CA VAL A 817 20.40 38.00 -60.55
C VAL A 817 21.23 37.81 -61.83
N LYS A 818 21.41 36.57 -62.30
CA LYS A 818 22.13 36.27 -63.55
C LYS A 818 21.43 36.87 -64.78
N SER A 819 20.10 36.91 -64.78
CA SER A 819 19.32 37.56 -65.83
C SER A 819 19.48 39.09 -65.80
N GLY A 820 19.48 39.71 -64.62
CA GLY A 820 19.80 41.13 -64.44
C GLY A 820 21.20 41.51 -64.96
N GLN A 821 22.21 40.66 -64.70
CA GLN A 821 23.56 40.84 -65.24
C GLN A 821 23.59 40.81 -66.78
N MET A 822 22.88 39.87 -67.41
CA MET A 822 22.76 39.81 -68.88
C MET A 822 22.07 41.07 -69.45
N VAL A 823 21.00 41.54 -68.80
CA VAL A 823 20.31 42.77 -69.19
C VAL A 823 21.25 43.98 -69.09
N GLN A 824 22.05 44.07 -68.01
CA GLN A 824 23.04 45.14 -67.83
C GLN A 824 24.15 45.09 -68.90
N GLN A 825 24.58 43.89 -69.31
CA GLN A 825 25.53 43.70 -70.41
C GLN A 825 24.93 44.13 -71.77
N ILE A 826 23.63 43.91 -72.00
CA ILE A 826 22.93 44.41 -73.19
C ILE A 826 22.84 45.94 -73.19
N VAL A 827 22.56 46.58 -72.04
CA VAL A 827 22.58 48.06 -71.92
C VAL A 827 23.97 48.62 -72.26
N SER A 828 25.04 48.01 -71.72
CA SER A 828 26.42 48.40 -72.05
C SER A 828 26.71 48.26 -73.54
N THR A 829 26.25 47.17 -74.17
CA THR A 829 26.43 46.91 -75.60
C THR A 829 25.67 47.93 -76.46
N MET A 830 24.42 48.24 -76.12
CA MET A 830 23.61 49.25 -76.81
C MET A 830 24.21 50.66 -76.68
N THR A 831 24.80 50.97 -75.52
CA THR A 831 25.53 52.23 -75.31
C THR A 831 26.75 52.33 -76.23
N GLY A 832 27.54 51.26 -76.36
CA GLY A 832 28.67 51.19 -77.29
C GLY A 832 28.26 51.25 -78.77
N ILE A 833 27.10 50.69 -79.13
CA ILE A 833 26.50 50.84 -80.47
C ILE A 833 26.12 52.31 -80.71
N SER A 834 25.47 52.97 -79.75
CA SER A 834 25.09 54.39 -79.86
C SER A 834 26.30 55.30 -80.04
N GLU A 835 27.38 55.08 -79.29
CA GLU A 835 28.65 55.80 -79.46
C GLU A 835 29.27 55.54 -80.84
N SER A 836 29.23 54.30 -81.31
CA SER A 836 29.72 53.92 -82.64
C SER A 836 28.90 54.58 -83.76
N SER A 837 27.58 54.60 -83.66
CA SER A 837 26.70 55.31 -84.60
C SER A 837 26.99 56.82 -84.64
N ARG A 838 27.26 57.43 -83.47
CA ARG A 838 27.65 58.85 -83.39
C ARG A 838 28.98 59.12 -84.11
N LYS A 839 30.01 58.29 -83.88
CA LYS A 839 31.29 58.36 -84.61
C LYS A 839 31.12 58.21 -86.13
N ILE A 840 30.24 57.31 -86.59
CA ILE A 840 29.96 57.18 -88.03
C ILE A 840 29.25 58.44 -88.56
N ALA A 841 28.30 59.03 -87.82
CA ALA A 841 27.65 60.28 -88.21
C ALA A 841 28.66 61.44 -88.38
N ASP A 842 29.67 61.53 -87.49
CA ASP A 842 30.74 62.52 -87.59
C ASP A 842 31.61 62.29 -88.83
N ILE A 843 32.01 61.05 -89.12
CA ILE A 843 32.76 60.68 -90.33
C ILE A 843 31.98 61.02 -91.60
N ILE A 844 30.66 60.75 -91.63
CA ILE A 844 29.79 61.08 -92.76
C ILE A 844 29.66 62.61 -92.93
N GLY A 845 29.67 63.39 -91.84
CA GLY A 845 29.76 64.85 -91.90
C GLY A 845 31.07 65.36 -92.51
N VAL A 846 32.19 64.68 -92.26
CA VAL A 846 33.48 64.96 -92.94
C VAL A 846 33.41 64.60 -94.42
N ILE A 847 32.80 63.47 -94.79
CA ILE A 847 32.64 63.06 -96.20
C ILE A 847 31.76 64.05 -96.98
N ASP A 848 30.65 64.51 -96.41
CA ASP A 848 29.80 65.57 -96.98
C ASP A 848 30.59 66.89 -97.18
N SER A 849 31.42 67.26 -96.20
CA SER A 849 32.32 68.42 -96.29
C SER A 849 33.37 68.27 -97.40
N ILE A 850 33.96 67.08 -97.57
CA ILE A 850 34.90 66.77 -98.65
C ILE A 850 34.19 66.80 -100.01
N ALA A 851 32.97 66.26 -100.11
CA ALA A 851 32.16 66.32 -101.32
C ALA A 851 31.83 67.77 -101.71
N PHE A 852 31.46 68.61 -100.75
CA PHE A 852 31.25 70.04 -100.98
C PHE A 852 32.54 70.74 -101.47
N GLN A 853 33.67 70.54 -100.80
CA GLN A 853 34.97 71.10 -101.21
C GLN A 853 35.37 70.62 -102.62
N THR A 854 35.16 69.34 -102.94
CA THR A 854 35.46 68.75 -104.26
C THR A 854 34.58 69.37 -105.35
N ASN A 855 33.29 69.61 -105.08
CA ASN A 855 32.39 70.31 -106.00
C ASN A 855 32.82 71.77 -106.26
N ILE A 856 33.38 72.47 -105.25
CA ILE A 856 33.95 73.82 -105.43
C ILE A 856 35.28 73.77 -106.20
N LEU A 857 36.18 72.82 -105.92
CA LEU A 857 37.41 72.64 -106.70
C LEU A 857 37.10 72.30 -108.17
N ALA A 858 36.12 71.43 -108.42
CA ALA A 858 35.68 71.05 -109.75
C ALA A 858 35.06 72.24 -110.51
N LEU A 859 34.30 73.10 -109.83
CA LEU A 859 33.82 74.36 -110.39
C LEU A 859 34.97 75.29 -110.77
N ASN A 860 35.95 75.48 -109.89
CA ASN A 860 37.13 76.31 -110.17
C ASN A 860 37.96 75.74 -111.34
N ALA A 861 38.14 74.43 -111.40
CA ALA A 861 38.82 73.75 -112.50
C ALA A 861 38.06 73.88 -113.84
N ALA A 862 36.72 73.83 -113.82
CA ALA A 862 35.90 74.05 -115.01
C ALA A 862 36.00 75.51 -115.51
N VAL A 863 36.07 76.48 -114.60
CA VAL A 863 36.29 77.90 -114.94
C VAL A 863 37.67 78.12 -115.57
N GLU A 864 38.73 77.56 -114.98
CA GLU A 864 40.09 77.73 -115.53
C GLU A 864 40.29 76.95 -116.84
N ALA A 865 39.62 75.79 -117.00
CA ALA A 865 39.57 75.07 -118.27
C ALA A 865 38.84 75.86 -119.37
N ALA A 866 37.75 76.57 -119.04
CA ALA A 866 37.10 77.49 -119.98
C ALA A 866 38.00 78.68 -120.34
N ARG A 867 38.84 79.13 -119.39
CA ARG A 867 39.82 80.21 -119.58
C ARG A 867 40.98 79.83 -120.51
N ALA A 868 41.33 78.55 -120.57
CA ALA A 868 42.38 78.00 -121.42
C ALA A 868 41.95 77.70 -122.88
N GLY A 869 40.67 77.93 -123.24
CA GLY A 869 40.17 77.76 -124.61
C GLY A 869 40.24 76.31 -125.11
N GLU A 870 40.56 76.11 -126.40
CA GLU A 870 40.60 74.77 -127.02
C GLU A 870 41.56 73.79 -126.32
N GLN A 871 42.65 74.28 -125.72
CA GLN A 871 43.59 73.45 -124.94
C GLN A 871 42.99 72.91 -123.63
N GLY A 872 41.93 73.55 -123.12
CA GLY A 872 41.26 73.18 -121.86
C GLY A 872 40.16 72.12 -121.98
N ARG A 873 39.76 71.71 -123.20
CA ARG A 873 38.56 70.86 -123.41
C ARG A 873 38.61 69.53 -122.64
N GLY A 874 39.77 68.87 -122.58
CA GLY A 874 39.95 67.65 -121.78
C GLY A 874 39.77 67.88 -120.28
N PHE A 875 40.33 68.98 -119.75
CA PHE A 875 40.15 69.36 -118.34
C PHE A 875 38.72 69.75 -118.00
N ALA A 876 37.98 70.39 -118.91
CA ALA A 876 36.58 70.77 -118.68
C ALA A 876 35.66 69.54 -118.53
N VAL A 877 35.90 68.47 -119.31
CA VAL A 877 35.17 67.20 -119.18
C VAL A 877 35.49 66.52 -117.84
N VAL A 878 36.78 66.42 -117.48
CA VAL A 878 37.20 65.85 -116.19
C VAL A 878 36.63 66.64 -115.01
N ALA A 879 36.65 67.98 -115.08
CA ALA A 879 36.08 68.85 -114.06
C ALA A 879 34.55 68.65 -113.92
N THR A 880 33.83 68.47 -115.02
CA THR A 880 32.38 68.17 -115.00
C THR A 880 32.12 66.81 -114.36
N GLU A 881 32.92 65.78 -114.67
CA GLU A 881 32.75 64.45 -114.12
C GLU A 881 33.10 64.38 -112.62
N VAL A 882 34.17 65.04 -112.18
CA VAL A 882 34.53 65.20 -110.76
C VAL A 882 33.42 65.96 -110.02
N ARG A 883 32.78 66.95 -110.66
CA ARG A 883 31.64 67.67 -110.08
C ARG A 883 30.40 66.78 -109.90
N ASN A 884 30.05 66.00 -110.92
CA ASN A 884 28.96 65.01 -110.85
C ASN A 884 29.23 63.96 -109.76
N LEU A 885 30.47 63.47 -109.65
CA LEU A 885 30.88 62.54 -108.60
C LEU A 885 30.77 63.17 -107.20
N ALA A 886 31.18 64.42 -107.05
CA ALA A 886 31.06 65.16 -105.79
C ALA A 886 29.59 65.39 -105.39
N GLN A 887 28.71 65.77 -106.32
CA GLN A 887 27.28 65.90 -106.04
C GLN A 887 26.65 64.55 -105.65
N ARG A 888 26.99 63.45 -106.35
CA ARG A 888 26.55 62.10 -105.98
C ARG A 888 27.04 61.69 -104.59
N SER A 889 28.27 62.04 -104.24
CA SER A 889 28.86 61.76 -102.92
C SER A 889 28.17 62.54 -101.81
N ALA A 890 27.80 63.80 -102.02
CA ALA A 890 27.04 64.60 -101.07
C ALA A 890 25.62 64.06 -100.84
N THR A 891 24.91 63.68 -101.92
CA THR A 891 23.58 63.04 -101.80
C THR A 891 23.67 61.73 -101.01
N ALA A 892 24.63 60.85 -101.34
CA ALA A 892 24.82 59.59 -100.62
C ALA A 892 25.22 59.81 -99.16
N ALA A 893 26.08 60.79 -98.85
CA ALA A 893 26.43 61.15 -97.48
C ALA A 893 25.20 61.63 -96.70
N LYS A 894 24.31 62.42 -97.32
CA LYS A 894 23.06 62.86 -96.70
C LYS A 894 22.10 61.70 -96.40
N GLU A 895 21.89 60.79 -97.35
CA GLU A 895 21.05 59.59 -97.17
C GLU A 895 21.58 58.69 -96.05
N ILE A 896 22.89 58.46 -96.00
CA ILE A 896 23.54 57.70 -94.93
C ILE A 896 23.38 58.41 -93.57
N LYS A 897 23.48 59.74 -93.52
CA LYS A 897 23.29 60.53 -92.30
C LYS A 897 21.87 60.43 -91.76
N GLU A 898 20.85 60.44 -92.63
CA GLU A 898 19.45 60.24 -92.26
C GLU A 898 19.22 58.82 -91.71
N LEU A 899 19.78 57.78 -92.35
CA LEU A 899 19.72 56.39 -91.88
C LEU A 899 20.41 56.16 -90.52
N ILE A 900 21.55 56.82 -90.28
CA ILE A 900 22.26 56.75 -88.99
C ILE A 900 21.46 57.45 -87.90
N ALA A 901 20.82 58.59 -88.19
CA ALA A 901 19.96 59.28 -87.25
C ALA A 901 18.75 58.40 -86.84
N GLU A 902 18.11 57.73 -87.81
CA GLU A 902 17.03 56.78 -87.54
C GLU A 902 17.50 55.58 -86.70
N SER A 903 18.66 55.02 -87.04
CA SER A 903 19.25 53.88 -86.32
C SER A 903 19.65 54.25 -84.88
N SER A 904 20.22 55.44 -84.69
CA SER A 904 20.54 55.98 -83.36
C SER A 904 19.29 56.14 -82.51
N GLY A 905 18.18 56.65 -83.08
CA GLY A 905 16.90 56.76 -82.38
C GLY A 905 16.33 55.41 -81.96
N LYS A 906 16.46 54.38 -82.82
CA LYS A 906 16.05 52.99 -82.49
C LYS A 906 16.92 52.39 -81.38
N VAL A 907 18.23 52.62 -81.39
CA VAL A 907 19.16 52.15 -80.33
C VAL A 907 18.87 52.86 -79.00
N GLU A 908 18.57 54.16 -79.00
CA GLU A 908 18.22 54.92 -77.80
C GLU A 908 16.88 54.50 -77.20
N ALA A 909 15.87 54.20 -78.05
CA ALA A 909 14.62 53.59 -77.61
C ALA A 909 14.82 52.17 -77.04
N GLY A 910 15.64 51.34 -77.70
CA GLY A 910 16.01 50.01 -77.22
C GLY A 910 16.73 50.04 -75.87
N THR A 911 17.70 50.94 -75.71
CA THR A 911 18.45 51.15 -74.45
C THR A 911 17.50 51.46 -73.30
N ARG A 912 16.47 52.28 -73.54
CA ARG A 912 15.44 52.64 -72.55
C ARG A 912 14.57 51.45 -72.14
N LEU A 913 14.11 50.65 -73.11
CA LEU A 913 13.30 49.45 -72.84
C LEU A 913 14.09 48.38 -72.09
N VAL A 914 15.35 48.15 -72.47
CA VAL A 914 16.23 47.20 -71.77
C VAL A 914 16.57 47.70 -70.36
N GLY A 915 16.77 49.01 -70.17
CA GLY A 915 16.91 49.61 -68.83
C GLY A 915 15.68 49.43 -67.94
N GLN A 916 14.47 49.60 -68.49
CA GLN A 916 13.22 49.30 -67.78
C GLN A 916 13.09 47.81 -67.44
N ALA A 917 13.46 46.90 -68.35
CA ALA A 917 13.51 45.48 -68.06
C ALA A 917 14.49 45.14 -66.93
N GLY A 918 15.62 45.85 -66.84
CA GLY A 918 16.59 45.74 -65.74
C GLY A 918 15.98 46.10 -64.38
N GLY A 919 15.30 47.25 -64.30
CA GLY A 919 14.59 47.66 -63.08
C GLY A 919 13.49 46.67 -62.65
N SER A 920 12.80 46.05 -63.61
CA SER A 920 11.84 44.98 -63.32
C SER A 920 12.51 43.71 -62.77
N MET A 921 13.73 43.36 -63.21
CA MET A 921 14.49 42.23 -62.65
C MET A 921 14.94 42.50 -61.20
N ASP A 922 15.33 43.71 -60.84
CA ASP A 922 15.62 44.09 -59.45
C ASP A 922 14.38 43.96 -58.54
N GLY A 923 13.19 44.27 -59.08
CA GLY A 923 11.91 43.99 -58.43
C GLY A 923 11.69 42.50 -58.17
N VAL A 924 11.94 41.65 -59.17
CA VAL A 924 11.82 40.18 -59.06
C VAL A 924 12.80 39.60 -58.02
N VAL A 925 14.05 40.06 -58.01
CA VAL A 925 15.07 39.70 -57.00
C VAL A 925 14.60 40.09 -55.59
N THR A 926 13.97 41.25 -55.45
CA THR A 926 13.42 41.70 -54.15
C THR A 926 12.25 40.82 -53.69
N SER A 927 11.33 40.47 -54.59
CA SER A 927 10.22 39.56 -54.29
C SER A 927 10.69 38.16 -53.88
N PHE A 928 11.68 37.58 -54.56
CA PHE A 928 12.22 36.26 -54.16
C PHE A 928 12.90 36.29 -52.78
N ARG A 929 13.54 37.40 -52.40
CA ARG A 929 14.07 37.58 -51.03
C ARG A 929 12.96 37.62 -49.98
N GLN A 930 11.84 38.28 -50.27
CA GLN A 930 10.67 38.29 -49.38
C GLN A 930 10.03 36.90 -49.24
N VAL A 931 9.93 36.14 -50.33
CA VAL A 931 9.47 34.74 -50.28
C VAL A 931 10.40 33.87 -49.44
N ALA A 932 11.73 33.96 -49.64
CA ALA A 932 12.70 33.21 -48.84
C ALA A 932 12.62 33.54 -47.33
N ALA A 933 12.38 34.81 -46.98
CA ALA A 933 12.15 35.23 -45.60
C ALA A 933 10.87 34.60 -45.00
N LEU A 934 9.72 34.76 -45.67
CA LEU A 934 8.44 34.18 -45.22
C LEU A 934 8.51 32.66 -45.07
N VAL A 935 9.19 31.98 -45.99
CA VAL A 935 9.36 30.52 -45.93
C VAL A 935 10.30 30.11 -44.79
N THR A 936 11.31 30.93 -44.46
CA THR A 936 12.16 30.72 -43.28
C THR A 936 11.34 30.88 -41.98
N ASP A 937 10.44 31.86 -41.92
CA ASP A 937 9.54 32.04 -40.78
C ASP A 937 8.57 30.86 -40.61
N ILE A 938 8.04 30.31 -41.72
CA ILE A 938 7.24 29.07 -41.69
C ILE A 938 8.07 27.90 -41.16
N ALA A 939 9.30 27.70 -41.65
CA ALA A 939 10.18 26.62 -41.18
C ALA A 939 10.57 26.76 -39.68
N ASN A 940 10.58 27.97 -39.15
CA ASN A 940 10.78 28.23 -37.72
C ASN A 940 9.50 27.94 -36.92
N ALA A 941 8.36 28.45 -37.36
CA ALA A 941 7.06 28.23 -36.72
C ALA A 941 6.65 26.75 -36.70
N SER A 942 6.90 25.99 -37.79
CA SER A 942 6.64 24.55 -37.81
C SER A 942 7.58 23.76 -36.87
N ARG A 943 8.82 24.20 -36.66
CA ARG A 943 9.70 23.59 -35.65
C ARG A 943 9.23 23.88 -34.22
N GLU A 944 8.76 25.10 -33.95
CA GLU A 944 8.15 25.45 -32.67
C GLU A 944 6.84 24.66 -32.42
N GLN A 945 6.00 24.51 -33.45
CA GLN A 945 4.80 23.67 -33.39
C GLN A 945 5.11 22.20 -33.13
N SER A 946 6.15 21.62 -33.76
CA SER A 946 6.54 20.22 -33.52
C SER A 946 6.96 20.00 -32.06
N GLY A 947 7.78 20.89 -31.48
CA GLY A 947 8.13 20.84 -30.06
C GLY A 947 6.93 21.10 -29.12
N GLY A 948 5.95 21.90 -29.55
CA GLY A 948 4.69 22.08 -28.85
C GLY A 948 3.80 20.83 -28.87
N ILE A 949 3.71 20.14 -30.02
CA ILE A 949 2.99 18.87 -30.15
C ILE A 949 3.66 17.79 -29.30
N GLU A 950 4.99 17.71 -29.29
CA GLU A 950 5.76 16.77 -28.47
C GLU A 950 5.46 16.92 -26.95
N GLN A 951 5.31 18.16 -26.46
CA GLN A 951 4.85 18.43 -25.10
C GLN A 951 3.40 17.98 -24.85
N VAL A 952 2.51 18.12 -25.84
CA VAL A 952 1.12 17.64 -25.72
C VAL A 952 1.07 16.11 -25.78
N THR A 953 1.85 15.45 -26.63
CA THR A 953 2.02 13.99 -26.65
C THR A 953 2.50 13.46 -25.30
N GLN A 954 3.45 14.15 -24.65
CA GLN A 954 3.89 13.80 -23.30
C GLN A 954 2.77 13.96 -22.25
N ALA A 955 1.95 15.01 -22.35
CA ALA A 955 0.81 15.21 -21.46
C ALA A 955 -0.31 14.18 -21.69
N VAL A 956 -0.55 13.76 -22.94
CA VAL A 956 -1.48 12.67 -23.29
C VAL A 956 -0.99 11.35 -22.71
N GLY A 957 0.32 11.06 -22.76
CA GLY A 957 0.90 9.88 -22.11
C GLY A 957 0.73 9.86 -20.58
N GLN A 958 0.86 11.02 -19.92
CA GLN A 958 0.54 11.14 -18.49
C GLN A 958 -0.95 10.97 -18.18
N MET A 959 -1.84 11.43 -19.08
CA MET A 959 -3.28 11.19 -18.96
C MET A 959 -3.63 9.71 -19.15
N ASP A 960 -2.96 8.99 -20.05
CA ASP A 960 -3.12 7.54 -20.20
C ASP A 960 -2.65 6.78 -18.95
N GLU A 961 -1.48 7.10 -18.39
CA GLU A 961 -1.00 6.52 -17.13
C GLU A 961 -2.00 6.70 -15.97
N VAL A 962 -2.57 7.90 -15.81
CA VAL A 962 -3.63 8.17 -14.83
C VAL A 962 -4.93 7.44 -15.16
N THR A 963 -5.25 7.24 -16.45
CA THR A 963 -6.47 6.51 -16.87
C THR A 963 -6.33 5.01 -16.57
N GLN A 964 -5.17 4.42 -16.82
CA GLN A 964 -4.85 3.05 -16.41
C GLN A 964 -4.84 2.89 -14.88
N GLN A 965 -4.30 3.87 -14.15
CA GLN A 965 -4.34 3.88 -12.69
C GLN A 965 -5.78 3.99 -12.14
N ASN A 966 -6.64 4.78 -12.78
CA ASN A 966 -8.07 4.85 -12.46
C ASN A 966 -8.76 3.50 -12.70
N ALA A 967 -8.45 2.79 -13.78
CA ALA A 967 -9.01 1.46 -14.03
C ALA A 967 -8.62 0.46 -12.93
N ALA A 968 -7.35 0.44 -12.50
CA ALA A 968 -6.90 -0.37 -11.38
C ALA A 968 -7.59 0.02 -10.05
N LEU A 969 -7.75 1.31 -9.77
CA LEU A 969 -8.48 1.80 -8.59
C LEU A 969 -9.97 1.44 -8.62
N VAL A 970 -10.59 1.37 -9.79
CA VAL A 970 -11.97 0.91 -9.97
C VAL A 970 -12.10 -0.58 -9.64
N GLU A 971 -11.17 -1.43 -10.10
CA GLU A 971 -11.14 -2.85 -9.72
C GLU A 971 -10.93 -3.04 -8.21
N GLU A 972 -9.96 -2.35 -7.60
CA GLU A 972 -9.71 -2.40 -6.16
C GLU A 972 -10.94 -1.94 -5.35
N ALA A 973 -11.57 -0.84 -5.76
CA ALA A 973 -12.75 -0.31 -5.09
C ALA A 973 -13.98 -1.22 -5.28
N ALA A 974 -14.12 -1.89 -6.42
CA ALA A 974 -15.18 -2.87 -6.66
C ALA A 974 -15.01 -4.10 -5.77
N ALA A 975 -13.79 -4.66 -5.68
CA ALA A 975 -13.48 -5.76 -4.77
C ALA A 975 -13.68 -5.38 -3.29
N ALA A 976 -13.34 -4.15 -2.91
CA ALA A 976 -13.60 -3.64 -1.57
C ALA A 976 -15.11 -3.50 -1.28
N ALA A 977 -15.91 -3.03 -2.24
CA ALA A 977 -17.36 -2.94 -2.11
C ALA A 977 -18.02 -4.32 -2.00
N GLU A 978 -17.58 -5.30 -2.79
CA GLU A 978 -18.04 -6.69 -2.71
C GLU A 978 -17.70 -7.32 -1.36
N SER A 979 -16.47 -7.13 -0.85
CA SER A 979 -16.07 -7.61 0.47
C SER A 979 -16.85 -6.94 1.61
N LEU A 980 -17.16 -5.63 1.51
CA LEU A 980 -18.03 -4.94 2.47
C LEU A 980 -19.46 -5.48 2.44
N GLN A 981 -19.97 -5.81 1.25
CA GLN A 981 -21.29 -6.41 1.09
C GLN A 981 -21.35 -7.84 1.67
N GLU A 982 -20.28 -8.63 1.49
CA GLU A 982 -20.15 -9.96 2.11
C GLU A 982 -20.05 -9.86 3.64
N GLN A 983 -19.20 -8.99 4.18
CA GLN A 983 -19.07 -8.79 5.63
C GLN A 983 -20.38 -8.29 6.26
N ALA A 984 -21.12 -7.41 5.58
CA ALA A 984 -22.44 -6.98 6.01
C ALA A 984 -23.46 -8.15 5.98
N ALA A 985 -23.43 -9.00 4.96
CA ALA A 985 -24.29 -10.18 4.89
C ALA A 985 -23.98 -11.19 6.02
N GLN A 986 -22.71 -11.47 6.29
CA GLN A 986 -22.29 -12.34 7.40
C GLN A 986 -22.68 -11.76 8.77
N LEU A 987 -22.56 -10.44 8.96
CA LEU A 987 -22.97 -9.77 10.19
C LEU A 987 -24.50 -9.79 10.37
N ALA A 988 -25.25 -9.60 9.28
CA ALA A 988 -26.71 -9.72 9.28
C ALA A 988 -27.16 -11.15 9.62
N GLU A 989 -26.51 -12.18 9.06
CA GLU A 989 -26.79 -13.60 9.36
C GLU A 989 -26.48 -13.94 10.83
N ALA A 990 -25.34 -13.49 11.36
CA ALA A 990 -24.99 -13.66 12.76
C ALA A 990 -26.00 -12.99 13.70
N VAL A 991 -26.48 -11.79 13.36
CA VAL A 991 -27.49 -11.04 14.11
C VAL A 991 -28.89 -11.63 13.98
N ALA A 992 -29.23 -12.24 12.83
CA ALA A 992 -30.52 -12.89 12.59
C ALA A 992 -30.78 -14.11 13.50
N SER A 993 -29.75 -14.63 14.19
CA SER A 993 -29.92 -15.62 15.26
C SER A 993 -30.66 -15.07 16.50
N PHE A 994 -30.71 -13.74 16.67
CA PHE A 994 -31.42 -13.10 17.77
C PHE A 994 -32.85 -12.70 17.37
N THR A 995 -33.83 -13.17 18.13
CA THR A 995 -35.24 -12.81 17.91
C THR A 995 -35.56 -11.49 18.62
N LEU A 996 -35.91 -10.47 17.84
CA LEU A 996 -36.37 -9.17 18.30
C LEU A 996 -37.90 -9.05 18.14
N GLN A 997 -38.54 -8.23 18.97
CA GLN A 997 -40.00 -8.08 18.94
C GLN A 997 -40.43 -7.23 17.74
N GLU A 998 -41.16 -7.83 16.80
CA GLU A 998 -41.70 -7.13 15.62
C GLU A 998 -42.59 -5.95 16.04
N GLY A 999 -42.08 -4.73 15.88
CA GLY A 999 -42.80 -3.48 16.18
C GLY A 999 -42.02 -2.47 17.02
N ALA A 1000 -41.03 -2.90 17.83
CA ALA A 1000 -40.31 -2.00 18.73
C ALA A 1000 -39.46 -0.93 18.00
N SER A 1001 -38.99 -1.22 16.79
CA SER A 1001 -38.10 -0.35 16.00
C SER A 1001 -38.76 0.95 15.48
N LYS A 1002 -40.09 1.14 15.66
CA LYS A 1002 -40.80 2.34 15.15
C LYS A 1002 -41.08 3.44 16.18
N ASN A 1003 -40.87 3.21 17.48
CA ASN A 1003 -41.38 4.10 18.54
C ASN A 1003 -40.38 4.50 19.63
N LEU A 1004 -39.08 4.62 19.30
CA LEU A 1004 -38.15 5.33 20.17
C LEU A 1004 -38.31 6.86 20.00
N PRO A 1005 -38.41 7.66 21.09
CA PRO A 1005 -38.49 9.12 20.97
C PRO A 1005 -37.22 9.67 20.34
N GLY A 1006 -37.33 10.14 19.10
CA GLY A 1006 -36.22 10.67 18.31
C GLY A 1006 -35.60 11.92 18.94
N ARG A 1007 -34.65 11.73 19.87
CA ARG A 1007 -33.73 12.78 20.30
C ARG A 1007 -32.75 13.04 19.16
N ALA A 1008 -33.17 13.90 18.23
CA ALA A 1008 -32.57 14.21 16.95
C ALA A 1008 -31.04 14.05 16.89
N LEU A 1009 -30.59 12.85 16.51
CA LEU A 1009 -29.46 12.74 15.59
C LEU A 1009 -29.88 13.51 14.35
N ARG A 1010 -29.16 14.60 14.07
CA ARG A 1010 -29.46 15.48 12.93
C ARG A 1010 -29.49 14.63 11.66
N SER A 1011 -30.54 14.85 10.87
CA SER A 1011 -30.75 14.23 9.57
C SER A 1011 -29.46 14.14 8.76
N PHE A 1012 -28.93 12.92 8.62
CA PHE A 1012 -27.99 12.60 7.56
C PHE A 1012 -28.80 12.48 6.27
N THR A 1013 -29.24 13.63 5.75
CA THR A 1013 -29.76 13.71 4.39
C THR A 1013 -28.59 13.45 3.46
N PRO A 1014 -28.64 12.43 2.57
CA PRO A 1014 -27.57 12.20 1.61
C PRO A 1014 -27.36 13.47 0.79
N PRO A 1015 -26.11 13.94 0.59
CA PRO A 1015 -25.89 15.06 -0.31
C PRO A 1015 -26.24 14.61 -1.73
N GLN A 1016 -27.28 15.21 -2.32
CA GLN A 1016 -27.40 15.22 -3.76
C GLN A 1016 -26.09 15.76 -4.33
N LEU A 1017 -25.53 15.06 -5.33
CA LEU A 1017 -24.32 15.45 -6.05
C LEU A 1017 -24.52 16.76 -6.82
N THR A 1018 -24.52 17.85 -6.06
CA THR A 1018 -24.44 19.23 -6.53
C THR A 1018 -23.02 19.72 -6.21
N ARG A 1019 -22.32 20.18 -7.25
CA ARG A 1019 -20.90 20.55 -7.21
C ARG A 1019 -20.60 21.53 -6.07
N SER A 1020 -19.87 21.10 -5.04
CA SER A 1020 -19.13 21.99 -4.14
C SER A 1020 -17.97 21.23 -3.48
N GLY A 1021 -16.80 21.87 -3.43
CA GLY A 1021 -15.55 21.26 -2.98
C GLY A 1021 -15.40 21.11 -1.46
N SER A 1022 -14.34 20.41 -1.06
CA SER A 1022 -13.94 20.17 0.32
C SER A 1022 -13.55 21.47 1.05
N ALA A 1023 -14.15 21.69 2.23
CA ALA A 1023 -13.71 22.71 3.18
C ALA A 1023 -13.08 22.02 4.41
N GLY A 1024 -11.85 22.40 4.76
CA GLY A 1024 -11.16 21.87 5.94
C GLY A 1024 -9.64 22.05 5.94
N ARG A 1025 -9.01 22.16 4.76
CA ARG A 1025 -7.60 22.51 4.61
C ARG A 1025 -7.44 23.32 3.33
N PHE A 1026 -6.88 24.53 3.42
CA PHE A 1026 -6.59 25.33 2.24
C PHE A 1026 -5.48 24.65 1.43
N ASP A 1027 -5.73 24.41 0.15
CA ASP A 1027 -4.77 23.79 -0.75
C ASP A 1027 -3.82 24.86 -1.31
N PHE A 1028 -2.63 24.91 -0.70
CA PHE A 1028 -1.57 25.81 -1.12
C PHE A 1028 -0.98 25.45 -2.50
N GLU A 1029 -0.99 24.17 -2.91
CA GLU A 1029 -0.49 23.74 -4.21
C GLU A 1029 -1.44 24.16 -5.33
N ALA A 1030 -2.74 23.89 -5.16
CA ALA A 1030 -3.77 24.36 -6.09
C ALA A 1030 -3.76 25.90 -6.24
N ALA A 1031 -3.55 26.63 -5.14
CA ALA A 1031 -3.43 28.09 -5.16
C ALA A 1031 -2.19 28.58 -5.94
N MET A 1032 -1.02 27.93 -5.77
CA MET A 1032 0.19 28.25 -6.53
C MET A 1032 0.03 27.94 -8.02
N ASN A 1033 -0.52 26.77 -8.35
CA ASN A 1033 -0.75 26.34 -9.73
C ASN A 1033 -1.73 27.28 -10.47
N ALA A 1034 -2.82 27.70 -9.81
CA ALA A 1034 -3.74 28.68 -10.35
C ALA A 1034 -3.05 30.04 -10.65
N HIS A 1035 -2.11 30.48 -9.81
CA HIS A 1035 -1.36 31.72 -10.02
C HIS A 1035 -0.30 31.63 -11.13
N MET A 1036 0.27 30.45 -11.36
CA MET A 1036 1.15 30.20 -12.52
C MET A 1036 0.36 30.21 -13.85
N ALA A 1037 -0.82 29.59 -13.87
CA ALA A 1037 -1.67 29.48 -15.07
C ALA A 1037 -2.13 30.84 -15.63
N TRP A 1038 -2.23 31.89 -14.79
CA TRP A 1038 -2.63 33.24 -15.22
C TRP A 1038 -1.76 33.84 -16.32
N LYS A 1039 -0.46 33.49 -16.41
CA LYS A 1039 0.41 33.98 -17.49
C LYS A 1039 -0.04 33.45 -18.87
N GLY A 1040 -0.56 32.23 -18.92
CA GLY A 1040 -1.21 31.68 -20.12
C GLY A 1040 -2.47 32.47 -20.45
N ARG A 1041 -3.42 32.55 -19.51
CA ARG A 1041 -4.71 33.26 -19.70
C ARG A 1041 -4.54 34.71 -20.20
N LEU A 1042 -3.60 35.47 -19.63
CA LEU A 1042 -3.34 36.85 -20.09
C LEU A 1042 -2.74 36.90 -21.50
N ARG A 1043 -1.79 36.00 -21.84
CA ARG A 1043 -1.23 35.91 -23.19
C ARG A 1043 -2.30 35.53 -24.21
N ASP A 1044 -3.13 34.56 -23.87
CA ASP A 1044 -4.15 34.04 -24.78
C ASP A 1044 -5.27 35.08 -24.98
N PHE A 1045 -5.59 35.89 -23.96
CA PHE A 1045 -6.44 37.09 -24.07
C PHE A 1045 -5.81 38.18 -24.96
N ILE A 1046 -4.51 38.51 -24.79
CA ILE A 1046 -3.79 39.45 -25.67
C ILE A 1046 -3.81 38.99 -27.14
N GLN A 1047 -3.78 37.67 -27.38
CA GLN A 1047 -3.84 37.08 -28.72
C GLN A 1047 -5.27 36.90 -29.26
N GLY A 1048 -6.31 37.25 -28.50
CA GLY A 1048 -7.72 37.08 -28.89
C GLY A 1048 -8.19 35.62 -28.93
N ARG A 1049 -7.53 34.71 -28.20
CA ARG A 1049 -7.78 33.25 -28.17
C ARG A 1049 -8.29 32.74 -26.81
N GLY A 1050 -8.61 33.64 -25.88
CA GLY A 1050 -9.05 33.32 -24.52
C GLY A 1050 -10.48 33.79 -24.22
N GLU A 1051 -10.94 33.50 -23.00
CA GLU A 1051 -12.19 34.01 -22.44
C GLU A 1051 -12.15 35.56 -22.30
N ALA A 1052 -13.33 36.20 -22.25
CA ALA A 1052 -13.40 37.64 -22.01
C ALA A 1052 -12.99 37.97 -20.56
N LEU A 1053 -11.98 38.82 -20.41
CA LEU A 1053 -11.41 39.23 -19.12
C LEU A 1053 -11.77 40.69 -18.83
N ASP A 1054 -12.39 40.95 -17.67
CA ASP A 1054 -12.73 42.30 -17.20
C ASP A 1054 -11.60 42.87 -16.31
N PRO A 1055 -10.97 44.00 -16.66
CA PRO A 1055 -9.92 44.62 -15.86
C PRO A 1055 -10.34 44.94 -14.41
N ALA A 1056 -11.59 45.34 -14.19
CA ALA A 1056 -12.09 45.74 -12.88
C ALA A 1056 -12.23 44.53 -11.96
N VAL A 1057 -12.83 43.44 -12.45
CA VAL A 1057 -12.98 42.17 -11.70
C VAL A 1057 -11.64 41.54 -11.38
N ILE A 1058 -10.67 41.61 -12.30
CA ILE A 1058 -9.36 40.97 -12.17
C ILE A 1058 -8.44 41.75 -11.23
N SER A 1059 -8.62 43.07 -11.12
CA SER A 1059 -7.91 43.92 -10.17
C SER A 1059 -8.30 43.64 -8.70
N CYS A 1060 -9.47 43.04 -8.46
CA CYS A 1060 -9.95 42.69 -7.12
C CYS A 1060 -9.25 41.44 -6.57
N ASP A 1061 -8.41 41.63 -5.55
CA ASP A 1061 -7.60 40.58 -4.94
C ASP A 1061 -8.36 39.71 -3.90
N ASP A 1062 -9.68 39.86 -3.80
CA ASP A 1062 -10.57 39.10 -2.92
C ASP A 1062 -11.47 38.09 -3.66
N GLN A 1063 -11.53 38.14 -5.01
CA GLN A 1063 -12.45 37.32 -5.79
C GLN A 1063 -11.95 35.90 -6.10
N CYS A 1064 -10.64 35.71 -6.21
CA CYS A 1064 -10.05 34.40 -6.48
C CYS A 1064 -10.04 33.50 -5.23
N ALA A 1065 -9.81 32.19 -5.38
CA ALA A 1065 -9.83 31.24 -4.26
C ALA A 1065 -8.81 31.59 -3.15
N LEU A 1066 -7.63 32.09 -3.53
CA LEU A 1066 -6.62 32.56 -2.58
C LEU A 1066 -7.04 33.87 -1.90
N GLY A 1067 -7.62 34.82 -2.64
CA GLY A 1067 -8.20 36.04 -2.10
C GLY A 1067 -9.27 35.75 -1.04
N LYS A 1068 -10.28 34.94 -1.40
CA LYS A 1068 -11.35 34.49 -0.50
C LYS A 1068 -10.81 33.84 0.77
N TRP A 1069 -9.70 33.11 0.68
CA TRP A 1069 -9.03 32.56 1.86
C TRP A 1069 -8.24 33.61 2.65
N ILE A 1070 -7.43 34.46 2.01
CA ILE A 1070 -6.68 35.55 2.66
C ILE A 1070 -7.64 36.44 3.45
N TYR A 1071 -8.74 36.86 2.83
CA TYR A 1071 -9.79 37.68 3.45
C TYR A 1071 -10.83 36.87 4.24
N GLY A 1072 -10.71 35.56 4.33
CA GLY A 1072 -11.57 34.65 5.10
C GLY A 1072 -10.80 33.95 6.22
N ASP A 1073 -10.80 32.61 6.21
CA ASP A 1073 -10.16 31.76 7.23
C ASP A 1073 -8.66 32.06 7.44
N GLY A 1074 -7.97 32.50 6.38
CA GLY A 1074 -6.56 32.89 6.42
C GLY A 1074 -6.27 34.04 7.38
N ARG A 1075 -7.26 34.85 7.78
CA ARG A 1075 -7.09 35.89 8.81
C ARG A 1075 -6.59 35.33 10.16
N ALA A 1076 -6.82 34.05 10.44
CA ALA A 1076 -6.26 33.38 11.63
C ALA A 1076 -4.71 33.37 11.63
N LEU A 1077 -4.08 33.49 10.46
CA LEU A 1077 -2.64 33.60 10.27
C LEU A 1077 -2.14 35.05 10.17
N SER A 1078 -2.98 36.06 10.44
CA SER A 1078 -2.61 37.47 10.36
C SER A 1078 -1.45 37.90 11.26
N HIS A 1079 -1.19 37.15 12.32
CA HIS A 1079 -0.03 37.32 13.20
C HIS A 1079 1.29 36.81 12.59
N HIS A 1080 1.23 36.04 11.50
CA HIS A 1080 2.41 35.46 10.85
C HIS A 1080 3.01 36.42 9.82
N ARG A 1081 4.32 36.70 9.93
CA ARG A 1081 5.01 37.66 9.04
C ARG A 1081 4.76 37.39 7.55
N HIS A 1082 4.85 36.13 7.13
CA HIS A 1082 4.66 35.73 5.72
C HIS A 1082 3.21 35.90 5.22
N TYR A 1083 2.20 35.97 6.10
CA TYR A 1083 0.83 36.26 5.67
C TYR A 1083 0.68 37.73 5.23
N GLY A 1084 1.34 38.67 5.93
CA GLY A 1084 1.37 40.07 5.51
C GLY A 1084 2.12 40.27 4.19
N GLU A 1085 3.22 39.56 4.00
CA GLU A 1085 3.99 39.54 2.74
C GLU A 1085 3.15 38.93 1.59
N LEU A 1086 2.46 37.81 1.84
CA LEU A 1086 1.55 37.16 0.89
C LEU A 1086 0.41 38.09 0.46
N LYS A 1087 -0.32 38.68 1.42
CA LYS A 1087 -1.44 39.58 1.13
C LYS A 1087 -1.02 40.76 0.25
N ARG A 1088 0.12 41.39 0.53
CA ARG A 1088 0.63 42.49 -0.30
C ARG A 1088 1.00 42.04 -1.71
N HIS A 1089 1.75 40.93 -1.85
CA HIS A 1089 2.14 40.43 -3.17
C HIS A 1089 0.92 39.97 -4.00
N HIS A 1090 -0.12 39.44 -3.34
CA HIS A 1090 -1.36 39.03 -3.98
C HIS A 1090 -2.12 40.21 -4.59
N ALA A 1091 -2.28 41.30 -3.84
CA ALA A 1091 -2.87 42.53 -4.34
C ALA A 1091 -2.07 43.12 -5.52
N GLU A 1092 -0.74 43.19 -5.39
CA GLU A 1092 0.14 43.69 -6.47
C GLU A 1092 0.12 42.81 -7.73
N PHE A 1093 -0.13 41.50 -7.60
CA PHE A 1093 -0.30 40.58 -8.72
C PHE A 1093 -1.64 40.82 -9.44
N HIS A 1094 -2.74 40.93 -8.70
CA HIS A 1094 -4.06 41.19 -9.25
C HIS A 1094 -4.15 42.56 -9.94
N GLN A 1095 -3.58 43.61 -9.34
CA GLN A 1095 -3.44 44.92 -9.97
C GLN A 1095 -2.63 44.85 -11.28
N CYS A 1096 -1.48 44.16 -11.28
CA CYS A 1096 -0.67 44.00 -12.49
C CYS A 1096 -1.39 43.17 -13.58
N ALA A 1097 -2.24 42.20 -13.22
CA ALA A 1097 -3.08 41.49 -14.16
C ALA A 1097 -4.13 42.42 -14.79
N GLY A 1098 -4.82 43.22 -13.97
CA GLY A 1098 -5.77 44.23 -14.41
C GLY A 1098 -5.16 45.26 -15.37
N ASP A 1099 -3.96 45.77 -15.06
CA ASP A 1099 -3.23 46.71 -15.91
C ASP A 1099 -2.88 46.10 -17.30
N VAL A 1100 -2.55 44.81 -17.37
CA VAL A 1100 -2.29 44.09 -18.64
C VAL A 1100 -3.58 43.97 -19.47
N VAL A 1101 -4.68 43.55 -18.85
CA VAL A 1101 -5.99 43.43 -19.53
C VAL A 1101 -6.48 44.80 -20.00
N LYS A 1102 -6.33 45.84 -19.17
CA LYS A 1102 -6.69 47.22 -19.51
C LYS A 1102 -5.86 47.75 -20.69
N ALA A 1103 -4.54 47.57 -20.67
CA ALA A 1103 -3.69 47.97 -21.79
C ALA A 1103 -4.11 47.30 -23.11
N GLN A 1104 -4.53 46.04 -23.07
CA GLN A 1104 -5.07 45.35 -24.25
C GLN A 1104 -6.42 45.93 -24.71
N VAL A 1105 -7.36 46.18 -23.79
CA VAL A 1105 -8.68 46.75 -24.09
C VAL A 1105 -8.58 48.19 -24.63
N ASP A 1106 -7.64 48.98 -24.11
CA ASP A 1106 -7.31 50.33 -24.58
C ASP A 1106 -6.52 50.33 -25.91
N GLY A 1107 -6.29 49.17 -26.53
CA GLY A 1107 -5.59 48.99 -27.82
C GLY A 1107 -4.07 49.09 -27.77
N GLN A 1108 -3.47 49.14 -26.57
CA GLN A 1108 -2.03 49.30 -26.33
C GLN A 1108 -1.31 47.95 -26.23
N ILE A 1109 -1.35 47.15 -27.30
CA ILE A 1109 -0.83 45.78 -27.33
C ILE A 1109 0.66 45.71 -26.92
N GLU A 1110 1.50 46.63 -27.39
CA GLU A 1110 2.92 46.70 -27.00
C GLU A 1110 3.08 46.91 -25.49
N ARG A 1111 2.24 47.74 -24.87
CA ARG A 1111 2.27 48.01 -23.43
C ARG A 1111 1.78 46.81 -22.62
N ALA A 1112 0.77 46.09 -23.11
CA ALA A 1112 0.31 44.83 -22.51
C ALA A 1112 1.42 43.76 -22.52
N LEU A 1113 2.12 43.61 -23.66
CA LEU A 1113 3.27 42.70 -23.82
C LEU A 1113 4.48 43.12 -22.96
N GLU A 1114 4.76 44.42 -22.84
CA GLU A 1114 5.81 44.96 -21.96
C GLU A 1114 5.52 44.66 -20.49
N LEU A 1115 4.30 44.93 -20.01
CA LEU A 1115 3.88 44.63 -18.63
C LEU A 1115 3.93 43.12 -18.34
N MET A 1116 3.47 42.29 -19.28
CA MET A 1116 3.49 40.83 -19.17
C MET A 1116 4.92 40.25 -19.13
N SER A 1117 5.85 40.81 -19.91
CA SER A 1117 7.24 40.34 -20.00
C SER A 1117 8.14 40.87 -18.88
N SER A 1118 7.90 42.08 -18.38
CA SER A 1118 8.76 42.74 -17.38
C SER A 1118 8.26 42.59 -15.93
N GLN A 1119 6.99 42.88 -15.66
CA GLN A 1119 6.47 42.98 -14.28
C GLN A 1119 5.66 41.75 -13.87
N PHE A 1120 4.79 41.25 -14.73
CA PHE A 1120 3.82 40.23 -14.35
C PHE A 1120 4.48 38.96 -13.81
N GLY A 1121 5.48 38.41 -14.53
CA GLY A 1121 6.23 37.22 -14.07
C GLY A 1121 6.98 37.42 -12.74
N LEU A 1122 7.41 38.65 -12.44
CA LEU A 1122 8.05 38.99 -11.17
C LEU A 1122 7.02 39.01 -10.03
N LYS A 1123 5.79 39.51 -10.27
CA LYS A 1123 4.67 39.43 -9.32
C LYS A 1123 4.22 38.00 -9.07
N THR A 1124 4.07 37.18 -10.11
CA THR A 1124 3.77 35.74 -10.00
C THR A 1124 4.76 35.05 -9.06
N ALA A 1125 6.07 35.25 -9.28
CA ALA A 1125 7.12 34.67 -8.47
C ALA A 1125 7.15 35.20 -7.02
N GLN A 1126 6.71 36.44 -6.78
CA GLN A 1126 6.57 37.01 -5.43
C GLN A 1126 5.40 36.38 -4.64
N VAL A 1127 4.24 36.17 -5.29
CA VAL A 1127 3.08 35.49 -4.69
C VAL A 1127 3.44 34.04 -4.33
N ILE A 1128 4.02 33.30 -5.28
CA ILE A 1128 4.42 31.89 -5.07
C ILE A 1128 5.40 31.77 -3.90
N ARG A 1129 6.49 32.55 -3.87
CA ARG A 1129 7.44 32.50 -2.74
C ARG A 1129 6.78 32.80 -1.39
N SER A 1130 5.79 33.69 -1.36
CA SER A 1130 5.07 34.02 -0.11
C SER A 1130 4.08 32.93 0.30
N LEU A 1131 3.44 32.25 -0.66
CA LEU A 1131 2.64 31.04 -0.43
C LEU A 1131 3.50 29.91 0.14
N THR A 1132 4.63 29.61 -0.50
CA THR A 1132 5.60 28.59 -0.06
C THR A 1132 6.09 28.88 1.36
N ALA A 1133 6.54 30.12 1.63
CA ALA A 1133 7.02 30.50 2.96
C ALA A 1133 5.93 30.42 4.05
N LEU A 1134 4.66 30.73 3.74
CA LEU A 1134 3.56 30.60 4.69
C LEU A 1134 3.14 29.13 4.90
N ARG A 1135 3.14 28.32 3.85
CA ARG A 1135 2.91 26.87 3.90
C ARG A 1135 3.96 26.19 4.79
N ASP A 1136 5.24 26.47 4.55
CA ASP A 1136 6.35 25.81 5.25
C ASP A 1136 6.41 26.23 6.74
N ALA A 1137 6.13 27.50 7.03
CA ALA A 1137 6.04 27.99 8.40
C ALA A 1137 4.82 27.46 9.17
N THR A 1138 3.69 27.20 8.51
CA THR A 1138 2.51 26.60 9.15
C THR A 1138 2.65 25.09 9.34
N GLN A 1139 3.35 24.39 8.44
CA GLN A 1139 3.66 22.97 8.59
C GLN A 1139 4.71 22.70 9.69
N SER A 1140 5.75 23.53 9.80
CA SER A 1140 6.82 23.38 10.81
C SER A 1140 6.41 23.74 12.25
N SER A 1141 5.33 24.49 12.44
CA SER A 1141 4.90 24.99 13.77
C SER A 1141 4.22 23.95 14.67
N GLY A 1142 3.75 22.82 14.13
CA GLY A 1142 3.19 21.69 14.91
C GLY A 1142 1.94 22.02 15.77
N ARG A 1143 1.38 23.22 15.66
CA ARG A 1143 0.31 23.72 16.54
C ARG A 1143 -1.05 23.49 15.90
N LYS A 1144 -1.80 22.50 16.39
CA LYS A 1144 -3.20 22.27 15.98
C LYS A 1144 -4.02 23.56 16.15
N ILE A 1145 -4.65 24.01 15.07
CA ILE A 1145 -5.66 25.09 15.12
C ILE A 1145 -6.86 24.52 15.88
N ALA A 1146 -7.10 24.99 17.10
CA ALA A 1146 -8.30 24.66 17.84
C ALA A 1146 -9.49 25.43 17.25
N PRO A 1147 -10.65 24.78 17.02
CA PRO A 1147 -11.83 25.50 16.55
C PRO A 1147 -12.33 26.44 17.64
N VAL A 1148 -12.47 27.72 17.31
CA VAL A 1148 -13.08 28.72 18.21
C VAL A 1148 -14.57 28.42 18.32
N SER A 1149 -15.03 28.15 19.54
CA SER A 1149 -16.46 27.97 19.84
C SER A 1149 -17.21 29.29 19.64
N VAL A 1150 -18.10 29.35 18.65
CA VAL A 1150 -19.00 30.50 18.45
C VAL A 1150 -20.03 30.53 19.58
N SER A 1151 -19.84 31.42 20.54
CA SER A 1151 -20.83 31.73 21.57
C SER A 1151 -22.01 32.46 20.93
N ALA A 1152 -23.19 31.83 20.93
CA ALA A 1152 -24.42 32.46 20.47
C ALA A 1152 -24.80 33.69 21.33
N LYS A 1153 -24.96 34.86 20.71
CA LYS A 1153 -25.86 35.94 21.20
C LYS A 1153 -26.15 37.00 20.13
N SER A 1154 -27.37 37.56 20.25
CA SER A 1154 -27.94 38.72 19.53
C SER A 1154 -27.97 38.69 18.00
N GLN A 1155 -29.12 38.26 17.45
CA GLN A 1155 -29.65 38.83 16.21
C GLN A 1155 -29.97 40.32 16.39
N PRO A 1156 -29.87 41.13 15.32
CA PRO A 1156 -30.79 42.23 15.05
C PRO A 1156 -31.88 41.78 14.07
N VAL A 1157 -33.10 42.26 14.27
CA VAL A 1157 -34.26 42.03 13.41
C VAL A 1157 -34.15 42.92 12.16
N LEU A 1158 -34.50 42.38 10.98
CA LEU A 1158 -34.64 43.14 9.74
C LEU A 1158 -35.90 44.04 9.78
N PRO A 1159 -35.80 45.34 9.43
CA PRO A 1159 -36.94 46.11 8.96
C PRO A 1159 -37.32 45.66 7.53
N GLN A 1160 -38.62 45.56 7.26
CA GLN A 1160 -39.13 45.35 5.90
C GLN A 1160 -39.28 46.68 5.15
N GLY A 1161 -38.96 46.66 3.85
CA GLY A 1161 -39.60 47.50 2.84
C GLY A 1161 -39.13 48.95 2.70
N ALA A 1162 -38.30 49.18 1.67
CA ALA A 1162 -38.43 50.31 0.75
C ALA A 1162 -37.73 49.95 -0.55
N ASP A 1163 -38.35 50.27 -1.69
CA ASP A 1163 -37.68 50.32 -2.99
C ASP A 1163 -36.60 51.42 -2.97
N GLU A 1164 -35.48 51.21 -3.66
CA GLU A 1164 -35.01 52.10 -4.75
C GLU A 1164 -33.72 51.55 -5.40
N TRP A 1165 -33.41 52.09 -6.58
CA TRP A 1165 -32.48 51.55 -7.57
C TRP A 1165 -31.08 52.19 -7.54
N GLU A 1166 -30.20 51.59 -8.35
CA GLU A 1166 -29.08 52.22 -9.08
C GLU A 1166 -27.78 52.61 -8.33
N GLU A 1167 -26.68 52.18 -8.96
CA GLU A 1167 -25.29 52.64 -8.77
C GLU A 1167 -24.52 52.22 -7.50
N PHE A 1168 -24.30 50.91 -7.32
CA PHE A 1168 -23.03 50.33 -6.83
C PHE A 1168 -22.90 48.84 -7.21
#